data_AF-A0A1R2BIU8-F1
#
_entry.id   AF-A0A1R2BIU8-F1
#
_cell.length_a   1.000
_cell.length_b   1.000
_cell.length_c   1.000
_cell.angle_alpha   90.00
_cell.angle_beta   90.00
_cell.angle_gamma   90.00
#
_symmetry.space_group_name_H-M   'P 1'
#
loop_
_entity.id
_entity.type
_entity.pdbx_description
1 polymer ?
#
loop_
_entity_poly.entity_id
_entity_poly.type
_entity_poly.pdbx_seq_one_letter_code
_entity_poly.pdbx_strand_id
1 'polypeptide(L)'
;MIGPSGFREGRSFQPTRLSRGLSPQVYGYRPSPKLVEALYSPQLSPKFDSYAPNMSDFINSLQDQIKRMTPNFAFRYSSDPPLVQTLAYVSQTIDHLLEERSKYTKNCEFSESQSGFLGEDKEGTERTIEKVREEMEKVKETTKNLAKYEQLLKKKEEKFEEEKSRFHIEKKKLKDFEEEVRKLQTNFEMQEKAWAENKRFEQDRIRSEREEVERKIIESKDMQERLNKKIDETTKHLKYEKEGLLQLEACLTDTKANLTQEQKRISLEKLEMEKLKWKLDQRERKVDESEMLLKMKEDKLEQDKKEIESEKNRLSDLKQKIDDERALSGNESKLSNRKSPDDLFAFEKKSDFFKSINFEQEAKNKELDERENELEQAYRELQEQMDNFNKELEEREIIIEEKENYLSRAEKDLGIKLDSLRKLESALTESKLQLEEIRTSTFPELEDQSAMMDSLAKELTLKRNELEITILKLNKEIEFVQRHKSKLDSMYANAEYQKPIHEGFITPHSSEEIEAISQELEKKMHELREREEELSREHEKLQEESSKLQEEKDQLIQTAEFLKKAHLQVEDKKAQYEKEHLEEKDKLKAQFMKIENGMRLLMTKEAELQSLKKKVEEREGMLKVKEAELNKRSVQNNSRTSSMSKN
;
A
#
# COMPACT_ATOMS: atom_id res chain seq x y z
N MET A 1 16.69 58.89 -13.33
CA MET A 1 16.19 59.60 -12.13
C MET A 1 15.57 58.56 -11.20
N ILE A 2 15.94 58.60 -9.92
CA ILE A 2 15.14 58.26 -8.72
C ILE A 2 14.34 56.93 -8.75
N GLY A 3 14.88 55.91 -8.07
CA GLY A 3 14.06 54.92 -7.32
C GLY A 3 13.76 55.43 -5.91
N PRO A 4 13.11 54.63 -5.02
CA PRO A 4 13.90 54.09 -3.90
C PRO A 4 13.40 52.76 -3.27
N SER A 5 14.28 52.17 -2.43
CA SER A 5 14.04 51.40 -1.18
C SER A 5 12.94 50.31 -1.14
N GLY A 6 13.17 49.09 -0.65
CA GLY A 6 14.29 48.58 0.15
C GLY A 6 14.07 48.80 1.66
N PHE A 7 13.45 47.83 2.33
CA PHE A 7 13.37 47.76 3.80
C PHE A 7 13.67 46.34 4.29
N ARG A 8 14.51 46.25 5.32
CA ARG A 8 14.82 45.06 6.11
C ARG A 8 14.63 45.41 7.59
N GLU A 9 14.77 44.40 8.45
CA GLU A 9 14.44 44.44 9.89
C GLU A 9 12.93 44.45 10.18
N GLY A 10 12.38 43.66 11.11
CA GLY A 10 13.03 42.73 12.03
C GLY A 10 12.40 42.86 13.42
N ARG A 11 11.63 41.86 13.86
CA ARG A 11 11.20 41.69 15.26
C ARG A 11 10.68 40.28 15.49
N SER A 12 11.30 39.60 16.44
CA SER A 12 10.84 38.32 17.00
C SER A 12 9.66 38.54 17.93
N PHE A 13 8.54 37.84 17.71
CA PHE A 13 7.48 37.69 18.70
C PHE A 13 7.52 36.28 19.30
N GLN A 14 7.85 36.19 20.59
CA GLN A 14 7.46 35.05 21.41
C GLN A 14 6.03 35.24 21.92
N PRO A 15 5.32 34.14 22.19
CA PRO A 15 4.36 34.08 23.28
C PRO A 15 4.81 33.06 24.34
N THR A 16 5.23 33.60 25.49
CA THR A 16 4.71 33.27 26.82
C THR A 16 4.51 31.79 27.21
N ARG A 17 5.41 31.29 28.07
CA ARG A 17 5.09 30.18 29.00
C ARG A 17 4.05 30.63 30.03
N LEU A 18 2.97 29.87 30.24
CA LEU A 18 2.28 29.79 31.54
C LEU A 18 1.68 28.40 31.82
N SER A 19 2.13 27.81 32.95
CA SER A 19 1.44 26.89 33.88
C SER A 19 0.54 25.75 33.34
N ARG A 20 0.90 24.48 33.55
CA ARG A 20 0.68 23.69 34.80
C ARG A 20 -0.78 23.67 35.28
N GLY A 21 -1.46 22.52 35.13
CA GLY A 21 -2.73 22.24 35.80
C GLY A 21 -3.33 20.86 35.46
N LEU A 22 -3.16 19.91 36.38
CA LEU A 22 -4.04 18.75 36.64
C LEU A 22 -4.29 17.70 35.53
N SER A 23 -3.64 16.55 35.70
CA SER A 23 -4.06 15.24 35.19
C SER A 23 -5.23 14.65 35.99
N PRO A 24 -6.09 13.84 35.37
CA PRO A 24 -6.66 12.64 35.99
C PRO A 24 -5.72 11.45 35.74
N GLN A 25 -5.37 10.70 36.79
CA GLN A 25 -4.69 9.41 36.65
C GLN A 25 -5.66 8.39 36.04
N VAL A 26 -5.29 7.78 34.92
CA VAL A 26 -5.87 6.49 34.49
C VAL A 26 -4.74 5.48 34.51
N TYR A 27 -4.82 4.52 35.43
CA TYR A 27 -3.90 3.39 35.54
C TYR A 27 -4.08 2.46 34.33
N GLY A 28 -3.22 2.61 33.32
CA GLY A 28 -3.10 1.68 32.21
C GLY A 28 -1.77 0.95 32.27
N TYR A 29 -1.79 -0.35 32.62
CA TYR A 29 -0.59 -1.19 32.65
C TYR A 29 0.11 -1.20 31.27
N ARG A 30 1.37 -0.74 31.22
CA ARG A 30 2.30 -1.12 30.14
C ARG A 30 3.12 -2.33 30.58
N PRO A 31 3.02 -3.48 29.90
CA PRO A 31 4.06 -4.50 29.96
C PRO A 31 5.30 -3.97 29.24
N SER A 32 6.46 -4.08 29.89
CA SER A 32 7.75 -3.91 29.21
C SER A 32 8.05 -5.18 28.40
N PRO A 33 8.51 -5.10 27.14
CA PRO A 33 8.99 -6.28 26.42
C PRO A 33 10.32 -6.72 27.02
N LYS A 34 10.26 -7.60 28.02
CA LYS A 34 11.39 -8.45 28.36
C LYS A 34 11.69 -9.36 27.16
N LEU A 35 12.97 -9.61 26.92
CA LEU A 35 13.44 -10.70 26.09
C LEU A 35 12.67 -11.99 26.46
N VAL A 36 11.97 -12.56 25.51
CA VAL A 36 11.45 -13.92 25.60
C VAL A 36 12.41 -14.81 24.83
N GLU A 37 12.97 -15.78 25.55
CA GLU A 37 13.87 -16.79 25.00
C GLU A 37 13.13 -17.63 23.96
N ALA A 38 13.76 -17.83 22.79
CA ALA A 38 13.30 -18.78 21.79
C ALA A 38 13.61 -20.21 22.25
N LEU A 39 12.79 -20.74 23.16
CA LEU A 39 12.67 -22.18 23.39
C LEU A 39 11.62 -22.75 22.43
N TYR A 40 11.85 -24.00 21.99
CA TYR A 40 11.15 -24.73 20.93
C TYR A 40 11.56 -24.41 19.48
N SER A 41 12.72 -24.95 19.11
CA SER A 41 12.93 -25.55 17.78
C SER A 41 12.91 -27.10 17.94
N PRO A 42 12.39 -27.89 16.98
CA PRO A 42 12.29 -29.35 17.12
C PRO A 42 13.64 -30.08 17.12
N GLN A 43 13.66 -31.27 17.71
CA GLN A 43 14.85 -32.10 17.83
C GLN A 43 15.35 -32.65 16.48
N LEU A 44 16.66 -32.52 16.22
CA LEU A 44 17.41 -33.45 15.37
C LEU A 44 18.76 -33.82 15.99
N SER A 45 18.77 -34.96 16.70
CA SER A 45 19.93 -35.85 16.90
C SER A 45 21.13 -35.32 17.73
N PRO A 46 22.07 -36.19 18.16
CA PRO A 46 22.85 -35.94 19.37
C PRO A 46 24.15 -35.15 19.13
N LYS A 47 24.52 -34.36 20.15
CA LYS A 47 25.85 -33.76 20.26
C LYS A 47 26.91 -34.86 20.35
N PHE A 48 27.77 -34.94 19.35
CA PHE A 48 29.15 -35.34 19.61
C PHE A 48 29.81 -34.19 20.37
N ASP A 49 30.19 -34.42 21.62
CA ASP A 49 31.13 -33.54 22.31
C ASP A 49 32.47 -33.61 21.57
N SER A 50 32.71 -32.58 20.77
CA SER A 50 34.04 -32.30 20.25
C SER A 50 34.96 -32.04 21.44
N TYR A 51 35.79 -33.04 21.75
CA TYR A 51 37.05 -32.85 22.45
C TYR A 51 37.93 -31.92 21.60
N ALA A 52 37.67 -30.62 21.66
CA ALA A 52 38.62 -29.60 21.25
C ALA A 52 39.76 -29.63 22.29
N PRO A 53 40.98 -30.08 21.94
CA PRO A 53 42.07 -30.09 22.89
C PRO A 53 42.39 -28.62 23.21
N ASN A 54 42.25 -28.25 24.48
CA ASN A 54 42.67 -26.93 24.93
C ASN A 54 44.19 -26.82 24.67
N MET A 55 44.60 -26.05 23.66
CA MET A 55 46.00 -25.99 23.24
C MET A 55 46.92 -25.52 24.36
N SER A 56 46.41 -24.74 25.32
CA SER A 56 47.13 -24.38 26.54
C SER A 56 47.50 -25.61 27.37
N ASP A 57 46.60 -26.59 27.52
CA ASP A 57 46.85 -27.81 28.29
C ASP A 57 47.81 -28.75 27.55
N PHE A 58 47.75 -28.79 26.21
CA PHE A 58 48.74 -29.49 25.38
C PHE A 58 50.13 -28.86 25.52
N ILE A 59 50.25 -27.54 25.38
CA ILE A 59 51.53 -26.82 25.54
C ILE A 59 52.09 -26.98 26.95
N ASN A 60 51.24 -26.91 27.99
CA ASN A 60 51.66 -27.14 29.38
C ASN A 60 52.14 -28.58 29.60
N SER A 61 51.42 -29.59 29.11
CA SER A 61 51.81 -31.00 29.21
C SER A 61 53.14 -31.27 28.48
N LEU A 62 53.34 -30.66 27.32
CA LEU A 62 54.56 -30.79 26.52
C LEU A 62 55.74 -30.07 27.20
N GLN A 63 55.51 -28.90 27.81
CA GLN A 63 56.51 -28.22 28.64
C GLN A 63 56.93 -29.08 29.85
N ASP A 64 55.97 -29.71 30.52
CA ASP A 64 56.23 -30.53 31.70
C ASP A 64 56.94 -31.84 31.35
N GLN A 65 56.70 -32.42 30.16
CA GLN A 65 57.48 -33.55 29.66
C GLN A 65 58.92 -33.15 29.33
N ILE A 66 59.15 -32.01 28.64
CA ILE A 66 60.51 -31.55 28.34
C ILE A 66 61.26 -31.17 29.63
N LYS A 67 60.59 -30.53 30.61
CA LYS A 67 61.19 -30.21 31.92
C LYS A 67 61.66 -31.42 32.71
N ARG A 68 61.08 -32.62 32.50
CA ARG A 68 61.59 -33.88 33.10
C ARG A 68 62.94 -34.30 32.53
N MET A 69 63.22 -33.97 31.27
CA MET A 69 64.52 -34.23 30.63
C MET A 69 65.52 -33.09 30.87
N THR A 70 65.05 -31.83 30.86
CA THR A 70 65.89 -30.64 31.01
C THR A 70 65.24 -29.65 32.00
N PRO A 71 65.63 -29.65 33.29
CA PRO A 71 64.95 -28.89 34.35
C PRO A 71 64.89 -27.37 34.14
N ASN A 72 65.80 -26.82 33.34
CA ASN A 72 65.91 -25.39 33.04
C ASN A 72 65.14 -24.96 31.77
N PHE A 73 64.39 -25.85 31.12
CA PHE A 73 63.64 -25.54 29.91
C PHE A 73 62.37 -24.74 30.22
N ALA A 74 62.15 -23.66 29.47
CA ALA A 74 60.94 -22.85 29.51
C ALA A 74 60.64 -22.26 28.12
N PHE A 75 59.38 -22.32 27.69
CA PHE A 75 58.99 -21.71 26.41
C PHE A 75 59.09 -20.19 26.47
N ARG A 76 59.64 -19.58 25.41
CA ARG A 76 59.61 -18.13 25.20
C ARG A 76 58.38 -17.78 24.37
N TYR A 77 57.37 -17.20 25.01
CA TYR A 77 56.16 -16.74 24.33
C TYR A 77 56.46 -15.54 23.42
N SER A 78 56.12 -15.66 22.14
CA SER A 78 56.03 -14.53 21.21
C SER A 78 54.57 -14.08 21.03
N SER A 79 54.34 -13.04 20.23
CA SER A 79 53.00 -12.52 19.89
C SER A 79 52.37 -13.18 18.66
N ASP A 80 52.97 -14.25 18.12
CA ASP A 80 52.57 -14.85 16.84
C ASP A 80 51.34 -15.75 16.96
N PRO A 81 50.65 -16.11 15.86
CA PRO A 81 49.48 -16.99 15.92
C PRO A 81 49.78 -18.37 16.54
N PRO A 82 48.87 -18.98 17.33
CA PRO A 82 49.17 -20.19 18.11
C PRO A 82 49.71 -21.39 17.34
N LEU A 83 49.28 -21.57 16.09
CA LEU A 83 49.78 -22.63 15.21
C LEU A 83 51.24 -22.40 14.80
N VAL A 84 51.61 -21.14 14.52
CA VAL A 84 52.98 -20.72 14.18
C VAL A 84 53.89 -20.89 15.40
N GLN A 85 53.42 -20.51 16.59
CA GLN A 85 54.15 -20.78 17.84
C GLN A 85 54.38 -22.29 18.04
N THR A 86 53.35 -23.11 17.85
CA THR A 86 53.44 -24.57 18.01
C THR A 86 54.47 -25.18 17.05
N LEU A 87 54.46 -24.79 15.78
CA LEU A 87 55.46 -25.23 14.79
C LEU A 87 56.88 -24.76 15.14
N ALA A 88 57.04 -23.51 15.62
CA ALA A 88 58.33 -23.00 16.07
C ALA A 88 58.88 -23.78 17.29
N TYR A 89 58.03 -24.13 18.25
CA TYR A 89 58.41 -24.94 19.42
C TYR A 89 58.79 -26.38 19.04
N VAL A 90 58.07 -27.00 18.10
CA VAL A 90 58.44 -28.33 17.55
C VAL A 90 59.80 -28.27 16.84
N SER A 91 60.04 -27.25 16.00
CA SER A 91 61.34 -27.09 15.32
C SER A 91 62.49 -26.94 16.33
N GLN A 92 62.37 -26.02 17.30
CA GLN A 92 63.42 -25.82 18.32
C GLN A 92 63.70 -27.09 19.14
N THR A 93 62.69 -27.92 19.39
CA THR A 93 62.85 -29.19 20.11
C THR A 93 63.60 -30.23 19.27
N ILE A 94 63.32 -30.30 17.96
CA ILE A 94 64.04 -31.18 17.01
C ILE A 94 65.49 -30.75 16.88
N ASP A 95 65.75 -29.44 16.68
CA ASP A 95 67.10 -28.90 16.53
C ASP A 95 67.98 -29.20 17.76
N HIS A 96 67.41 -29.04 18.97
CA HIS A 96 68.12 -29.33 20.22
C HIS A 96 68.39 -30.83 20.44
N LEU A 97 67.49 -31.71 20.01
CA LEU A 97 67.70 -33.17 20.04
C LEU A 97 68.80 -33.61 19.06
N LEU A 98 68.88 -32.97 17.89
CA LEU A 98 69.94 -33.22 16.91
C LEU A 98 71.31 -32.76 17.42
N GLU A 99 71.39 -31.61 18.10
CA GLU A 99 72.63 -31.18 18.76
C GLU A 99 73.09 -32.15 19.85
N GLU A 100 72.21 -32.64 20.72
CA GLU A 100 72.60 -33.63 21.76
C GLU A 100 73.09 -34.95 21.14
N ARG A 101 72.40 -35.43 20.09
CA ARG A 101 72.82 -36.64 19.37
C ARG A 101 74.23 -36.52 18.77
N SER A 102 74.58 -35.34 18.26
CA SER A 102 75.91 -35.05 17.70
C SER A 102 77.03 -35.06 18.76
N LYS A 103 76.72 -34.76 20.03
CA LYS A 103 77.67 -34.77 21.15
C LYS A 103 77.94 -36.19 21.65
N TYR A 104 76.97 -37.09 21.56
CA TYR A 104 77.13 -38.50 21.94
C TYR A 104 77.94 -39.34 20.93
N THR A 105 77.96 -38.99 19.64
CA THR A 105 78.62 -39.81 18.60
C THR A 105 80.14 -39.62 18.50
N LYS A 106 80.73 -38.65 19.20
CA LYS A 106 82.18 -38.33 19.12
C LYS A 106 83.07 -39.01 20.17
N ASN A 107 82.51 -39.85 21.04
CA ASN A 107 83.25 -40.47 22.17
C ASN A 107 83.50 -41.98 22.01
N CYS A 108 83.45 -42.52 20.79
CA CYS A 108 83.69 -43.95 20.51
C CYS A 108 84.62 -44.18 19.30
N GLU A 109 85.89 -43.78 19.42
CA GLU A 109 86.98 -44.32 18.61
C GLU A 109 87.96 -45.04 19.55
N PHE A 110 88.00 -46.38 19.47
CA PHE A 110 88.89 -47.22 20.27
C PHE A 110 89.96 -47.83 19.35
N SER A 111 91.20 -47.78 19.82
CA SER A 111 92.42 -48.01 19.03
C SER A 111 92.56 -49.41 18.44
N GLU A 112 93.06 -49.49 17.20
CA GLU A 112 93.53 -50.74 16.58
C GLU A 112 95.00 -50.58 16.15
N SER A 113 95.94 -51.26 16.81
CA SER A 113 97.37 -51.32 16.43
C SER A 113 98.16 -52.36 17.25
N GLN A 114 99.03 -53.11 16.55
CA GLN A 114 100.19 -53.86 17.06
C GLN A 114 99.92 -55.08 18.01
N SER A 115 100.78 -56.10 18.08
CA SER A 115 101.78 -56.64 17.12
C SER A 115 102.37 -57.96 17.67
N GLY A 116 102.75 -58.87 16.77
CA GLY A 116 103.92 -59.74 16.97
C GLY A 116 103.74 -61.02 17.80
N PHE A 117 104.01 -62.16 17.17
CA PHE A 117 104.64 -63.30 17.84
C PHE A 117 105.58 -64.01 16.85
N LEU A 118 106.86 -64.09 17.20
CA LEU A 118 107.93 -64.76 16.44
C LEU A 118 108.50 -65.87 17.33
N GLY A 119 108.77 -67.04 16.74
CA GLY A 119 109.37 -68.18 17.42
C GLY A 119 110.22 -69.01 16.45
N GLU A 120 111.51 -69.08 16.74
CA GLU A 120 112.51 -69.96 16.12
C GLU A 120 112.26 -71.44 16.56
N ASP A 121 112.89 -72.50 16.05
CA ASP A 121 113.98 -72.63 15.08
C ASP A 121 113.97 -74.02 14.39
N LYS A 122 114.82 -74.18 13.37
CA LYS A 122 115.35 -75.38 12.70
C LYS A 122 114.97 -76.80 13.21
N GLU A 123 114.46 -77.66 12.31
CA GLU A 123 115.13 -78.90 11.81
C GLU A 123 114.24 -79.71 10.83
N GLY A 124 114.85 -80.55 9.99
CA GLY A 124 114.15 -81.59 9.20
C GLY A 124 113.84 -81.25 7.73
N THR A 125 114.85 -81.39 6.86
CA THR A 125 114.83 -81.09 5.41
C THR A 125 113.94 -81.97 4.52
N GLU A 126 113.09 -82.82 5.10
CA GLU A 126 112.06 -83.58 4.38
C GLU A 126 110.68 -82.91 4.39
N ARG A 127 110.42 -81.97 5.32
CA ARG A 127 109.16 -81.18 5.34
C ARG A 127 109.05 -80.18 4.19
N THR A 128 110.12 -79.91 3.45
CA THR A 128 110.16 -78.88 2.41
C THR A 128 109.26 -79.20 1.21
N ILE A 129 109.10 -80.49 0.87
CA ILE A 129 108.24 -80.91 -0.24
C ILE A 129 106.76 -80.82 0.17
N GLU A 130 106.41 -81.26 1.38
CA GLU A 130 105.04 -81.12 1.89
C GLU A 130 104.67 -79.65 2.15
N LYS A 131 105.60 -78.82 2.64
CA LYS A 131 105.42 -77.36 2.72
C LYS A 131 105.21 -76.70 1.36
N VAL A 132 105.97 -77.07 0.33
CA VAL A 132 105.72 -76.57 -1.05
C VAL A 132 104.36 -77.04 -1.56
N ARG A 133 103.87 -78.22 -1.14
CA ARG A 133 102.52 -78.69 -1.43
C ARG A 133 101.45 -77.88 -0.70
N GLU A 134 101.59 -77.66 0.60
CA GLU A 134 100.72 -76.81 1.42
C GLU A 134 100.75 -75.35 0.94
N GLU A 135 101.89 -74.84 0.49
CA GLU A 135 102.04 -73.50 -0.09
C GLU A 135 101.40 -73.42 -1.48
N MET A 136 101.52 -74.46 -2.31
CA MET A 136 100.79 -74.54 -3.58
C MET A 136 99.27 -74.66 -3.36
N GLU A 137 98.85 -75.34 -2.29
CA GLU A 137 97.45 -75.46 -1.90
C GLU A 137 96.91 -74.15 -1.32
N LYS A 138 97.68 -73.46 -0.47
CA LYS A 138 97.42 -72.08 -0.03
C LYS A 138 97.36 -71.12 -1.22
N VAL A 139 98.22 -71.25 -2.23
CA VAL A 139 98.16 -70.44 -3.46
C VAL A 139 96.89 -70.74 -4.26
N LYS A 140 96.45 -72.00 -4.36
CA LYS A 140 95.17 -72.38 -4.98
C LYS A 140 93.97 -71.87 -4.17
N GLU A 141 94.07 -71.84 -2.85
CA GLU A 141 93.05 -71.31 -1.97
C GLU A 141 92.99 -69.78 -2.02
N THR A 142 94.12 -69.08 -2.08
CA THR A 142 94.16 -67.63 -2.29
C THR A 142 93.65 -67.27 -3.68
N THR A 143 93.93 -68.02 -4.75
CA THR A 143 93.30 -67.77 -6.07
C THR A 143 91.80 -68.03 -6.06
N LYS A 144 91.32 -69.09 -5.39
CA LYS A 144 89.87 -69.32 -5.19
C LYS A 144 89.22 -68.18 -4.40
N ASN A 145 89.88 -67.67 -3.36
CA ASN A 145 89.37 -66.57 -2.57
C ASN A 145 89.43 -65.24 -3.34
N LEU A 146 90.46 -65.01 -4.14
CA LEU A 146 90.57 -63.83 -5.01
C LEU A 146 89.45 -63.82 -6.07
N ALA A 147 89.18 -64.96 -6.73
CA ALA A 147 88.05 -65.11 -7.64
C ALA A 147 86.68 -64.94 -6.95
N LYS A 148 86.52 -65.38 -5.69
CA LYS A 148 85.32 -65.08 -4.88
C LYS A 148 85.21 -63.57 -4.59
N TYR A 149 86.31 -62.90 -4.28
CA TYR A 149 86.31 -61.45 -4.05
C TYR A 149 86.01 -60.66 -5.32
N GLU A 150 86.54 -61.06 -6.49
CA GLU A 150 86.18 -60.47 -7.79
C GLU A 150 84.68 -60.63 -8.09
N GLN A 151 84.10 -61.83 -7.85
CA GLN A 151 82.66 -62.04 -7.98
C GLN A 151 81.85 -61.21 -6.98
N LEU A 152 82.34 -61.04 -5.75
CA LEU A 152 81.70 -60.22 -4.73
C LEU A 152 81.75 -58.72 -5.09
N LEU A 153 82.88 -58.26 -5.63
CA LEU A 153 83.08 -56.90 -6.10
C LEU A 153 82.15 -56.60 -7.28
N LYS A 154 82.09 -57.49 -8.28
CA LYS A 154 81.19 -57.34 -9.43
C LYS A 154 79.72 -57.31 -9.01
N LYS A 155 79.30 -58.13 -8.05
CA LYS A 155 77.95 -58.07 -7.45
C LYS A 155 77.69 -56.80 -6.64
N LYS A 156 78.73 -56.15 -6.11
CA LYS A 156 78.61 -54.86 -5.42
C LYS A 156 78.51 -53.70 -6.43
N GLU A 157 79.28 -53.74 -7.52
CA GLU A 157 79.18 -52.78 -8.63
C GLU A 157 77.80 -52.85 -9.31
N GLU A 158 77.31 -54.06 -9.61
CA GLU A 158 75.97 -54.29 -10.18
C GLU A 158 74.86 -53.69 -9.31
N LYS A 159 74.88 -53.98 -7.99
CA LYS A 159 73.95 -53.36 -7.03
C LYS A 159 74.06 -51.84 -6.93
N PHE A 160 75.28 -51.30 -7.04
CA PHE A 160 75.49 -49.85 -6.98
C PHE A 160 74.91 -49.14 -8.22
N GLU A 161 75.02 -49.77 -9.39
CA GLU A 161 74.45 -49.23 -10.63
C GLU A 161 72.91 -49.40 -10.68
N GLU A 162 72.36 -50.46 -10.06
CA GLU A 162 70.91 -50.58 -9.77
C GLU A 162 70.42 -49.47 -8.83
N GLU A 163 71.09 -49.23 -7.70
CA GLU A 163 70.73 -48.16 -6.75
C GLU A 163 70.81 -46.78 -7.39
N LYS A 164 71.84 -46.51 -8.19
CA LYS A 164 72.02 -45.27 -8.95
C LYS A 164 70.94 -45.05 -10.01
N SER A 165 70.48 -46.14 -10.63
CA SER A 165 69.33 -46.15 -11.56
C SER A 165 68.02 -45.85 -10.83
N ARG A 166 67.77 -46.51 -9.69
CA ARG A 166 66.61 -46.22 -8.82
C ARG A 166 66.60 -44.77 -8.35
N PHE A 167 67.74 -44.26 -7.89
CA PHE A 167 67.91 -42.87 -7.47
C PHE A 167 67.63 -41.87 -8.61
N HIS A 168 67.99 -42.18 -9.86
CA HIS A 168 67.60 -41.35 -11.01
C HIS A 168 66.10 -41.34 -11.25
N ILE A 169 65.41 -42.49 -11.10
CA ILE A 169 63.95 -42.58 -11.22
C ILE A 169 63.26 -41.79 -10.10
N GLU A 170 63.70 -41.95 -8.85
CA GLU A 170 63.16 -41.19 -7.71
C GLU A 170 63.40 -39.69 -7.85
N LYS A 171 64.60 -39.28 -8.25
CA LYS A 171 64.93 -37.87 -8.53
C LYS A 171 64.07 -37.27 -9.65
N LYS A 172 63.68 -38.07 -10.64
CA LYS A 172 62.73 -37.64 -11.68
C LYS A 172 61.32 -37.48 -11.08
N LYS A 173 60.81 -38.49 -10.39
CA LYS A 173 59.49 -38.44 -9.71
C LYS A 173 59.38 -37.24 -8.77
N LEU A 174 60.44 -36.92 -8.02
CA LEU A 174 60.47 -35.78 -7.10
C LEU A 174 60.35 -34.44 -7.84
N LYS A 175 60.98 -34.30 -9.02
CA LYS A 175 60.85 -33.11 -9.87
C LYS A 175 59.46 -32.99 -10.49
N ASP A 176 58.91 -34.11 -10.97
CA ASP A 176 57.57 -34.13 -11.57
C ASP A 176 56.53 -33.70 -10.51
N PHE A 177 56.68 -34.17 -9.26
CA PHE A 177 55.87 -33.76 -8.11
C PHE A 177 56.09 -32.29 -7.70
N GLU A 178 57.32 -31.78 -7.74
CA GLU A 178 57.63 -30.36 -7.47
C GLU A 178 56.95 -29.44 -8.50
N GLU A 179 56.90 -29.84 -9.78
CA GLU A 179 56.21 -29.09 -10.83
C GLU A 179 54.68 -29.14 -10.67
N GLU A 180 54.13 -30.29 -10.24
CA GLU A 180 52.70 -30.45 -9.94
C GLU A 180 52.26 -29.59 -8.74
N VAL A 181 53.02 -29.59 -7.64
CA VAL A 181 52.81 -28.70 -6.49
C VAL A 181 52.84 -27.22 -6.92
N ARG A 182 53.79 -26.84 -7.79
CA ARG A 182 53.88 -25.46 -8.30
C ARG A 182 52.64 -25.08 -9.15
N LYS A 183 52.13 -25.99 -9.97
CA LYS A 183 50.88 -25.79 -10.73
C LYS A 183 49.68 -25.63 -9.81
N LEU A 184 49.56 -26.47 -8.78
CA LEU A 184 48.50 -26.35 -7.76
C LEU A 184 48.55 -25.03 -7.01
N GLN A 185 49.73 -24.56 -6.58
CA GLN A 185 49.89 -23.23 -5.97
C GLN A 185 49.44 -22.10 -6.91
N THR A 186 49.81 -22.18 -8.19
CA THR A 186 49.42 -21.17 -9.19
C THR A 186 47.90 -21.14 -9.41
N ASN A 187 47.26 -22.32 -9.42
CA ASN A 187 45.79 -22.43 -9.51
C ASN A 187 45.09 -21.89 -8.26
N PHE A 188 45.62 -22.15 -7.06
CA PHE A 188 45.09 -21.60 -5.81
C PHE A 188 45.17 -20.06 -5.78
N GLU A 189 46.30 -19.46 -6.17
CA GLU A 189 46.40 -17.99 -6.30
C GLU A 189 45.42 -17.41 -7.33
N MET A 190 45.15 -18.14 -8.41
CA MET A 190 44.21 -17.72 -9.44
C MET A 190 42.76 -17.77 -8.93
N GLN A 191 42.38 -18.84 -8.21
CA GLN A 191 41.08 -18.95 -7.56
C GLN A 191 40.88 -17.90 -6.46
N GLU A 192 41.91 -17.61 -5.65
CA GLU A 192 41.83 -16.58 -4.61
C GLU A 192 41.63 -15.18 -5.23
N LYS A 193 42.32 -14.86 -6.32
CA LYS A 193 42.12 -13.61 -7.09
C LYS A 193 40.71 -13.53 -7.67
N ALA A 194 40.22 -14.59 -8.32
CA ALA A 194 38.87 -14.64 -8.88
C ALA A 194 37.79 -14.48 -7.78
N TRP A 195 37.97 -15.11 -6.62
CA TRP A 195 37.07 -14.95 -5.48
C TRP A 195 37.07 -13.53 -4.91
N ALA A 196 38.25 -12.90 -4.79
CA ALA A 196 38.38 -11.52 -4.33
C ALA A 196 37.77 -10.51 -5.32
N GLU A 197 37.87 -10.76 -6.62
CA GLU A 197 37.28 -9.93 -7.67
C GLU A 197 35.76 -10.09 -7.72
N ASN A 198 35.24 -11.32 -7.68
CA ASN A 198 33.80 -11.59 -7.60
C ASN A 198 33.18 -10.95 -6.33
N LYS A 199 33.86 -11.04 -5.19
CA LYS A 199 33.43 -10.39 -3.94
C LYS A 199 33.38 -8.86 -4.03
N ARG A 200 34.27 -8.23 -4.82
CA ARG A 200 34.18 -6.78 -5.11
C ARG A 200 33.00 -6.47 -6.03
N PHE A 201 32.84 -7.25 -7.10
CA PHE A 201 31.74 -7.08 -8.05
C PHE A 201 30.37 -7.15 -7.34
N GLU A 202 30.17 -8.15 -6.48
CA GLU A 202 28.95 -8.29 -5.69
C GLU A 202 28.75 -7.11 -4.71
N GLN A 203 29.83 -6.61 -4.11
CA GLN A 203 29.75 -5.43 -3.24
C GLN A 203 29.35 -4.15 -3.99
N ASP A 204 29.85 -3.95 -5.21
CA ASP A 204 29.48 -2.82 -6.07
C ASP A 204 28.09 -2.99 -6.70
N ARG A 205 27.63 -4.23 -6.94
CA ARG A 205 26.24 -4.56 -7.32
C ARG A 205 25.26 -4.14 -6.23
N ILE A 206 25.45 -4.63 -5.00
CA ILE A 206 24.65 -4.27 -3.82
C ILE A 206 24.66 -2.74 -3.57
N ARG A 207 25.79 -2.07 -3.84
CA ARG A 207 25.89 -0.60 -3.74
C ARG A 207 25.02 0.10 -4.79
N SER A 208 25.10 -0.34 -6.04
CA SER A 208 24.33 0.23 -7.15
C SER A 208 22.82 0.07 -6.95
N GLU A 209 22.38 -1.11 -6.49
CA GLU A 209 20.99 -1.39 -6.13
C GLU A 209 20.48 -0.48 -5.00
N ARG A 210 21.29 -0.28 -3.95
CA ARG A 210 20.97 0.66 -2.86
C ARG A 210 20.81 2.10 -3.37
N GLU A 211 21.71 2.57 -4.23
CA GLU A 211 21.64 3.92 -4.82
C GLU A 211 20.44 4.07 -5.78
N GLU A 212 19.95 3.00 -6.40
CA GLU A 212 18.72 3.02 -7.19
C GLU A 212 17.46 3.04 -6.31
N VAL A 213 17.43 2.22 -5.26
CA VAL A 213 16.33 2.23 -4.27
C VAL A 213 16.24 3.58 -3.55
N GLU A 214 17.37 4.19 -3.18
CA GLU A 214 17.41 5.50 -2.54
C GLU A 214 16.90 6.61 -3.48
N ARG A 215 17.27 6.58 -4.77
CA ARG A 215 16.68 7.46 -5.80
C ARG A 215 15.17 7.29 -5.92
N LYS A 216 14.67 6.06 -6.02
CA LYS A 216 13.22 5.75 -6.06
C LYS A 216 12.49 6.25 -4.80
N ILE A 217 13.11 6.18 -3.62
CA ILE A 217 12.55 6.72 -2.37
C ILE A 217 12.49 8.26 -2.41
N ILE A 218 13.51 8.93 -2.94
CA ILE A 218 13.54 10.40 -3.08
C ILE A 218 12.47 10.88 -4.08
N GLU A 219 12.36 10.24 -5.24
CA GLU A 219 11.34 10.56 -6.26
C GLU A 219 9.92 10.33 -5.73
N SER A 220 9.69 9.24 -5.00
CA SER A 220 8.40 8.96 -4.34
C SER A 220 8.02 10.03 -3.31
N LYS A 221 8.99 10.49 -2.50
CA LYS A 221 8.78 11.58 -1.52
C LYS A 221 8.43 12.91 -2.19
N ASP A 222 9.12 13.31 -3.25
CA ASP A 222 8.80 14.52 -4.01
C ASP A 222 7.40 14.43 -4.67
N MET A 223 7.08 13.28 -5.27
CA MET A 223 5.72 13.05 -5.78
C MET A 223 4.63 13.13 -4.70
N GLN A 224 4.89 12.59 -3.51
CA GLN A 224 3.97 12.69 -2.37
C GLN A 224 3.85 14.13 -1.85
N GLU A 225 4.95 14.89 -1.79
CA GLU A 225 4.93 16.31 -1.43
C GLU A 225 4.13 17.15 -2.43
N ARG A 226 4.29 16.89 -3.74
CA ARG A 226 3.52 17.55 -4.82
C ARG A 226 2.02 17.22 -4.73
N LEU A 227 1.66 15.97 -4.41
CA LEU A 227 0.28 15.57 -4.19
C LEU A 227 -0.31 16.26 -2.95
N ASN A 228 0.41 16.30 -1.83
CA ASN A 228 -0.02 17.00 -0.62
C ASN A 228 -0.23 18.50 -0.86
N LYS A 229 0.66 19.18 -1.61
CA LYS A 229 0.47 20.59 -2.00
C LYS A 229 -0.82 20.80 -2.80
N LYS A 230 -1.12 19.92 -3.76
CA LYS A 230 -2.38 19.98 -4.52
C LYS A 230 -3.61 19.72 -3.64
N ILE A 231 -3.52 18.83 -2.64
CA ILE A 231 -4.59 18.58 -1.68
C ILE A 231 -4.80 19.80 -0.78
N ASP A 232 -3.74 20.46 -0.32
CA ASP A 232 -3.84 21.70 0.45
C ASP A 232 -4.43 22.86 -0.36
N GLU A 233 -4.05 22.99 -1.64
CA GLU A 233 -4.58 23.98 -2.58
C GLU A 233 -6.08 23.77 -2.86
N THR A 234 -6.50 22.53 -3.17
CA THR A 234 -7.93 22.22 -3.37
C THR A 234 -8.74 22.35 -2.09
N THR A 235 -8.17 21.99 -0.93
CA THR A 235 -8.80 22.20 0.38
C THR A 235 -8.98 23.69 0.70
N LYS A 236 -8.02 24.55 0.33
CA LYS A 236 -8.17 26.01 0.43
C LYS A 236 -9.25 26.53 -0.52
N HIS A 237 -9.27 26.08 -1.78
CA HIS A 237 -10.32 26.44 -2.74
C HIS A 237 -11.72 26.10 -2.20
N LEU A 238 -11.93 24.86 -1.75
CA LEU A 238 -13.20 24.41 -1.19
C LEU A 238 -13.62 25.21 0.07
N LYS A 239 -12.66 25.69 0.87
CA LYS A 239 -12.96 26.59 2.00
C LYS A 239 -13.46 27.95 1.52
N TYR A 240 -12.80 28.57 0.54
CA TYR A 240 -13.25 29.84 -0.03
C TYR A 240 -14.61 29.72 -0.74
N GLU A 241 -14.84 28.61 -1.44
CA GLU A 241 -16.12 28.32 -2.09
C GLU A 241 -17.25 28.13 -1.06
N LYS A 242 -16.99 27.37 0.03
CA LYS A 242 -17.93 27.23 1.15
C LYS A 242 -18.22 28.58 1.83
N GLU A 243 -17.21 29.42 2.03
CA GLU A 243 -17.39 30.76 2.61
C GLU A 243 -18.21 31.67 1.69
N GLY A 244 -17.96 31.64 0.38
CA GLY A 244 -18.76 32.34 -0.62
C GLY A 244 -20.22 31.87 -0.68
N LEU A 245 -20.46 30.56 -0.55
CA LEU A 245 -21.82 30.01 -0.45
C LEU A 245 -22.54 30.47 0.83
N LEU A 246 -21.86 30.49 1.97
CA LEU A 246 -22.42 31.01 3.22
C LEU A 246 -22.76 32.52 3.14
N GLN A 247 -21.92 33.32 2.46
CA GLN A 247 -22.21 34.73 2.20
C GLN A 247 -23.43 34.91 1.28
N LEU A 248 -23.56 34.08 0.24
CA LEU A 248 -24.74 34.08 -0.65
C LEU A 248 -26.01 33.64 0.09
N GLU A 249 -25.93 32.63 0.96
CA GLU A 249 -27.05 32.16 1.78
C GLU A 249 -27.52 33.23 2.77
N ALA A 250 -26.58 33.95 3.41
CA ALA A 250 -26.90 35.11 4.24
C ALA A 250 -27.60 36.22 3.44
N CYS A 251 -27.05 36.63 2.30
CA CYS A 251 -27.66 37.64 1.43
C CYS A 251 -29.06 37.24 0.93
N LEU A 252 -29.26 35.96 0.63
CA LEU A 252 -30.56 35.41 0.20
C LEU A 252 -31.57 35.40 1.35
N THR A 253 -31.12 35.15 2.58
CA THR A 253 -31.95 35.20 3.80
C THR A 253 -32.37 36.63 4.12
N ASP A 254 -31.45 37.60 4.08
CA ASP A 254 -31.74 39.03 4.22
C ASP A 254 -32.71 39.51 3.14
N THR A 255 -32.51 39.09 1.88
CA THR A 255 -33.41 39.45 0.77
C THR A 255 -34.82 38.90 0.99
N LYS A 256 -34.97 37.67 1.49
CA LYS A 256 -36.29 37.10 1.87
C LYS A 256 -36.94 37.86 3.03
N ALA A 257 -36.18 38.26 4.03
CA ALA A 257 -36.68 39.05 5.15
C ALA A 257 -37.18 40.43 4.68
N ASN A 258 -36.39 41.13 3.88
CA ASN A 258 -36.74 42.42 3.26
C ASN A 258 -37.98 42.30 2.36
N LEU A 259 -38.07 41.27 1.52
CA LEU A 259 -39.25 41.02 0.68
C LEU A 259 -40.51 40.80 1.53
N THR A 260 -40.40 40.05 2.63
CA THR A 260 -41.50 39.81 3.58
C THR A 260 -41.95 41.10 4.26
N GLN A 261 -41.01 41.98 4.62
CA GLN A 261 -41.30 43.30 5.20
C GLN A 261 -41.98 44.22 4.18
N GLU A 262 -41.51 44.26 2.94
CA GLU A 262 -42.15 45.03 1.86
C GLU A 262 -43.55 44.51 1.53
N GLN A 263 -43.76 43.19 1.51
CA GLN A 263 -45.08 42.60 1.32
C GLN A 263 -46.06 42.98 2.43
N LYS A 264 -45.59 43.08 3.69
CA LYS A 264 -46.36 43.63 4.81
C LYS A 264 -46.67 45.12 4.62
N ARG A 265 -45.68 45.94 4.22
CA ARG A 265 -45.86 47.38 3.95
C ARG A 265 -46.90 47.63 2.85
N ILE A 266 -46.76 46.97 1.71
CA ILE A 266 -47.70 47.05 0.58
C ILE A 266 -49.13 46.63 1.00
N SER A 267 -49.25 45.64 1.91
CA SER A 267 -50.56 45.21 2.42
C SER A 267 -51.21 46.27 3.32
N LEU A 268 -50.42 46.98 4.14
CA LEU A 268 -50.89 48.12 4.94
C LEU A 268 -51.28 49.32 4.08
N GLU A 269 -50.46 49.66 3.08
CA GLU A 269 -50.73 50.74 2.12
C GLU A 269 -52.02 50.47 1.33
N LYS A 270 -52.26 49.22 0.89
CA LYS A 270 -53.53 48.81 0.26
C LYS A 270 -54.74 49.02 1.18
N LEU A 271 -54.64 48.62 2.45
CA LEU A 271 -55.71 48.80 3.44
C LEU A 271 -56.00 50.29 3.71
N GLU A 272 -54.97 51.13 3.72
CA GLU A 272 -55.12 52.58 3.86
C GLU A 272 -55.78 53.22 2.63
N MET A 273 -55.37 52.82 1.43
CA MET A 273 -56.00 53.23 0.17
C MET A 273 -57.47 52.82 0.10
N GLU A 274 -57.83 51.63 0.59
CA GLU A 274 -59.22 51.17 0.67
C GLU A 274 -60.05 52.01 1.67
N LYS A 275 -59.49 52.33 2.85
CA LYS A 275 -60.11 53.27 3.80
C LYS A 275 -60.31 54.66 3.21
N LEU A 276 -59.36 55.17 2.41
CA LEU A 276 -59.49 56.44 1.70
C LEU A 276 -60.55 56.39 0.61
N LYS A 277 -60.60 55.31 -0.18
CA LYS A 277 -61.64 55.07 -1.20
C LYS A 277 -63.04 55.03 -0.57
N TRP A 278 -63.21 54.33 0.55
CA TRP A 278 -64.47 54.30 1.29
C TRP A 278 -64.87 55.68 1.83
N LYS A 279 -63.91 56.48 2.33
CA LYS A 279 -64.18 57.87 2.75
C LYS A 279 -64.60 58.78 1.59
N LEU A 280 -64.07 58.55 0.38
CA LEU A 280 -64.48 59.28 -0.83
C LEU A 280 -65.90 58.88 -1.27
N ASP A 281 -66.20 57.58 -1.36
CA ASP A 281 -67.54 57.05 -1.65
C ASP A 281 -68.61 57.54 -0.64
N GLN A 282 -68.25 57.70 0.63
CA GLN A 282 -69.12 58.32 1.65
C GLN A 282 -69.29 59.84 1.51
N ARG A 283 -68.36 60.54 0.84
CA ARG A 283 -68.51 61.97 0.49
C ARG A 283 -69.34 62.14 -0.78
N GLU A 284 -69.10 61.30 -1.78
CA GLU A 284 -69.83 61.25 -3.05
C GLU A 284 -71.34 61.09 -2.79
N ARG A 285 -71.74 60.07 -2.02
CA ARG A 285 -73.15 59.90 -1.61
C ARG A 285 -73.77 61.12 -0.92
N LYS A 286 -73.01 61.86 -0.11
CA LYS A 286 -73.50 63.09 0.54
C LYS A 286 -73.65 64.24 -0.42
N VAL A 287 -72.81 64.29 -1.46
CA VAL A 287 -72.97 65.23 -2.57
C VAL A 287 -74.23 64.86 -3.35
N ASP A 288 -74.41 63.59 -3.74
CA ASP A 288 -75.62 63.10 -4.43
C ASP A 288 -76.91 63.39 -3.65
N GLU A 289 -76.93 63.12 -2.34
CA GLU A 289 -78.03 63.46 -1.44
C GLU A 289 -78.31 64.98 -1.42
N SER A 290 -77.25 65.79 -1.42
CA SER A 290 -77.38 67.26 -1.45
C SER A 290 -77.87 67.79 -2.81
N GLU A 291 -77.43 67.20 -3.92
CA GLU A 291 -77.89 67.52 -5.27
C GLU A 291 -79.37 67.12 -5.44
N MET A 292 -79.77 65.95 -4.94
CA MET A 292 -81.17 65.52 -4.93
C MET A 292 -82.04 66.48 -4.10
N LEU A 293 -81.59 66.88 -2.91
CA LEU A 293 -82.31 67.87 -2.08
C LEU A 293 -82.36 69.26 -2.73
N LEU A 294 -81.32 69.66 -3.45
CA LEU A 294 -81.28 70.93 -4.17
C LEU A 294 -82.25 70.90 -5.36
N LYS A 295 -82.26 69.82 -6.13
CA LYS A 295 -83.21 69.58 -7.22
C LYS A 295 -84.66 69.55 -6.72
N MET A 296 -84.95 68.88 -5.59
CA MET A 296 -86.28 68.92 -4.98
C MET A 296 -86.70 70.33 -4.53
N LYS A 297 -85.75 71.19 -4.14
CA LYS A 297 -86.02 72.61 -3.86
C LYS A 297 -86.24 73.42 -5.13
N GLU A 298 -85.50 73.15 -6.21
CA GLU A 298 -85.71 73.78 -7.52
C GLU A 298 -87.08 73.40 -8.10
N ASP A 299 -87.44 72.12 -8.08
CA ASP A 299 -88.77 71.62 -8.49
C ASP A 299 -89.88 72.29 -7.68
N LYS A 300 -89.69 72.44 -6.36
CA LYS A 300 -90.64 73.16 -5.50
C LYS A 300 -90.70 74.65 -5.83
N LEU A 301 -89.57 75.33 -6.01
CA LEU A 301 -89.55 76.76 -6.36
C LEU A 301 -90.19 77.02 -7.73
N GLU A 302 -90.05 76.09 -8.68
CA GLU A 302 -90.72 76.17 -9.99
C GLU A 302 -92.22 75.88 -9.87
N GLN A 303 -92.66 75.04 -8.93
CA GLN A 303 -94.08 74.93 -8.55
C GLN A 303 -94.60 76.22 -7.91
N ASP A 304 -93.95 76.72 -6.85
CA ASP A 304 -94.31 77.96 -6.16
C ASP A 304 -94.37 79.14 -7.17
N LYS A 305 -93.46 79.19 -8.13
CA LYS A 305 -93.43 80.17 -9.23
C LYS A 305 -94.61 80.02 -10.20
N LYS A 306 -95.02 78.80 -10.55
CA LYS A 306 -96.25 78.56 -11.35
C LYS A 306 -97.50 78.97 -10.59
N GLU A 307 -97.56 78.70 -9.28
CA GLU A 307 -98.64 79.15 -8.42
C GLU A 307 -98.69 80.69 -8.37
N ILE A 308 -97.55 81.36 -8.17
CA ILE A 308 -97.43 82.83 -8.23
C ILE A 308 -97.83 83.39 -9.60
N GLU A 309 -97.41 82.78 -10.71
CA GLU A 309 -97.80 83.21 -12.06
C GLU A 309 -99.32 83.03 -12.29
N SER A 310 -99.92 81.96 -11.73
CA SER A 310 -101.36 81.74 -11.79
C SER A 310 -102.15 82.75 -10.94
N GLU A 311 -101.70 83.07 -9.73
CA GLU A 311 -102.34 84.08 -8.88
C GLU A 311 -102.09 85.49 -9.43
N LYS A 312 -100.95 85.75 -10.08
CA LYS A 312 -100.67 86.98 -10.83
C LYS A 312 -101.61 87.14 -12.01
N ASN A 313 -101.89 86.07 -12.77
CA ASN A 313 -102.89 86.10 -13.85
C ASN A 313 -104.29 86.35 -13.28
N ARG A 314 -104.67 85.65 -12.20
CA ARG A 314 -105.93 85.85 -11.48
C ARG A 314 -106.08 87.26 -10.90
N LEU A 315 -104.99 87.85 -10.39
CA LEU A 315 -104.91 89.24 -9.96
C LEU A 315 -104.92 90.20 -11.14
N SER A 316 -104.40 89.83 -12.31
CA SER A 316 -104.52 90.61 -13.54
C SER A 316 -105.96 90.61 -14.06
N ASP A 317 -106.67 89.47 -13.99
CA ASP A 317 -108.10 89.37 -14.32
C ASP A 317 -108.96 90.15 -13.32
N LEU A 318 -108.63 90.07 -12.02
CA LEU A 318 -109.25 90.91 -10.98
C LEU A 318 -108.92 92.39 -11.18
N LYS A 319 -107.71 92.73 -11.62
CA LYS A 319 -107.32 94.12 -11.89
C LYS A 319 -108.00 94.63 -13.16
N GLN A 320 -108.15 93.81 -14.19
CA GLN A 320 -108.95 94.09 -15.38
C GLN A 320 -110.40 94.39 -14.97
N LYS A 321 -111.02 93.51 -14.16
CA LYS A 321 -112.36 93.73 -13.58
C LYS A 321 -112.44 94.99 -12.70
N ILE A 322 -111.41 95.27 -11.90
CA ILE A 322 -111.34 96.48 -11.06
C ILE A 322 -111.11 97.73 -11.90
N ASP A 323 -110.38 97.66 -13.02
CA ASP A 323 -110.18 98.79 -13.92
C ASP A 323 -111.42 99.03 -14.82
N ASP A 324 -112.16 97.96 -15.17
CA ASP A 324 -113.51 98.01 -15.76
C ASP A 324 -114.54 98.60 -14.76
N GLU A 325 -114.46 98.23 -13.47
CA GLU A 325 -115.30 98.78 -12.39
C GLU A 325 -114.85 100.20 -11.98
N ARG A 326 -113.58 100.58 -12.12
CA ARG A 326 -113.07 101.95 -11.81
C ARG A 326 -113.42 103.00 -12.86
N ALA A 327 -114.02 102.61 -13.99
CA ALA A 327 -114.72 103.56 -14.84
C ALA A 327 -115.99 104.14 -14.16
N LEU A 328 -116.45 103.55 -13.05
CA LEU A 328 -117.63 103.95 -12.29
C LEU A 328 -117.36 103.94 -10.77
N SER A 329 -117.32 105.12 -10.15
CA SER A 329 -117.14 105.35 -8.71
C SER A 329 -115.69 105.32 -8.20
N GLY A 330 -115.16 106.51 -7.93
CA GLY A 330 -114.04 106.69 -7.00
C GLY A 330 -114.54 107.28 -5.69
N ASN A 331 -114.07 106.75 -4.55
CA ASN A 331 -113.58 107.62 -3.47
C ASN A 331 -112.75 106.88 -2.41
N GLU A 332 -111.98 107.67 -1.67
CA GLU A 332 -111.07 107.24 -0.60
C GLU A 332 -111.78 106.58 0.60
N SER A 333 -111.04 105.76 1.35
CA SER A 333 -110.97 105.93 2.81
C SER A 333 -109.68 105.32 3.40
N LYS A 334 -109.32 105.77 4.61
CA LYS A 334 -108.03 105.58 5.28
C LYS A 334 -108.19 104.73 6.55
N LEU A 335 -107.06 104.35 7.17
CA LEU A 335 -106.91 103.79 8.54
C LEU A 335 -107.23 102.27 8.63
N SER A 336 -106.69 101.50 9.59
CA SER A 336 -106.10 101.87 10.89
C SER A 336 -105.00 100.93 11.42
N ASN A 337 -104.30 101.37 12.48
CA ASN A 337 -103.25 100.65 13.21
C ASN A 337 -103.78 99.56 14.16
N ARG A 338 -103.01 98.47 14.36
CA ARG A 338 -102.62 97.84 15.66
C ARG A 338 -101.75 96.60 15.37
N LYS A 339 -100.49 96.56 15.81
CA LYS A 339 -99.92 96.22 17.13
C LYS A 339 -99.64 94.72 17.31
N SER A 340 -98.47 94.47 17.92
CA SER A 340 -97.80 93.24 18.37
C SER A 340 -98.53 92.55 19.56
N PRO A 341 -98.01 91.55 20.32
CA PRO A 341 -96.61 91.08 20.40
C PRO A 341 -96.37 89.57 20.61
N ASP A 342 -95.10 89.31 20.90
CA ASP A 342 -94.42 88.12 21.39
C ASP A 342 -95.17 87.24 22.43
N ASP A 343 -94.74 85.97 22.48
CA ASP A 343 -94.00 85.37 23.62
C ASP A 343 -94.55 84.06 24.23
N LEU A 344 -93.61 83.38 24.92
CA LEU A 344 -93.76 82.38 25.99
C LEU A 344 -94.07 80.89 25.71
N PHE A 345 -93.21 80.09 26.38
CA PHE A 345 -93.24 78.66 26.79
C PHE A 345 -92.41 77.70 25.93
N ALA A 346 -91.22 77.21 26.32
CA ALA A 346 -90.63 76.82 27.63
C ALA A 346 -91.20 75.52 28.22
N PHE A 347 -90.30 74.72 28.85
CA PHE A 347 -90.54 73.41 29.52
C PHE A 347 -90.74 72.18 28.58
N GLU A 348 -90.24 70.97 28.86
CA GLU A 348 -89.20 70.54 29.83
C GLU A 348 -88.58 69.15 29.49
N LYS A 349 -87.42 68.88 30.12
CA LYS A 349 -86.88 67.59 30.63
C LYS A 349 -87.31 66.22 30.03
N LYS A 350 -86.26 65.48 29.66
CA LYS A 350 -85.89 64.12 30.16
C LYS A 350 -87.00 63.06 30.28
N SER A 351 -86.98 62.08 29.38
CA SER A 351 -87.17 60.65 29.73
C SER A 351 -86.82 59.76 28.54
N ASP A 352 -85.62 59.16 28.52
CA ASP A 352 -85.37 57.85 27.86
C ASP A 352 -83.96 57.25 28.14
N PHE A 353 -83.28 57.71 29.20
CA PHE A 353 -81.90 57.26 29.52
C PHE A 353 -81.82 55.87 30.18
N PHE A 354 -82.96 55.19 30.41
CA PHE A 354 -83.03 53.92 31.14
C PHE A 354 -83.43 52.69 30.31
N LYS A 355 -83.56 52.82 28.98
CA LYS A 355 -83.78 51.67 28.08
C LYS A 355 -82.55 51.24 27.27
N SER A 356 -81.57 52.13 27.05
CA SER A 356 -80.35 51.77 26.32
C SER A 356 -79.36 50.92 27.13
N ILE A 357 -79.30 51.11 28.45
CA ILE A 357 -78.27 50.48 29.31
C ILE A 357 -78.36 48.94 29.28
N ASN A 358 -79.55 48.34 29.37
CA ASN A 358 -79.68 46.88 29.32
C ASN A 358 -79.36 46.31 27.93
N PHE A 359 -79.71 47.01 26.85
CA PHE A 359 -79.42 46.57 25.48
C PHE A 359 -77.93 46.71 25.12
N GLU A 360 -77.26 47.75 25.60
CA GLU A 360 -75.80 47.88 25.50
C GLU A 360 -75.08 46.81 26.35
N GLN A 361 -75.62 46.45 27.52
CA GLN A 361 -75.05 45.40 28.36
C GLN A 361 -75.19 44.00 27.72
N GLU A 362 -76.35 43.65 27.15
CA GLU A 362 -76.54 42.39 26.42
C GLU A 362 -75.72 42.34 25.12
N ALA A 363 -75.68 43.43 24.34
CA ALA A 363 -74.87 43.49 23.13
C ALA A 363 -73.38 43.35 23.44
N LYS A 364 -72.90 43.98 24.52
CA LYS A 364 -71.50 43.89 24.96
C LYS A 364 -71.15 42.54 25.56
N ASN A 365 -72.06 41.89 26.27
CA ASN A 365 -71.86 40.50 26.71
C ASN A 365 -71.77 39.57 25.49
N LYS A 366 -72.64 39.74 24.49
CA LYS A 366 -72.58 38.95 23.26
C LYS A 366 -71.30 39.20 22.45
N GLU A 367 -70.81 40.43 22.39
CA GLU A 367 -69.50 40.78 21.80
C GLU A 367 -68.34 40.12 22.57
N LEU A 368 -68.43 40.05 23.91
CA LEU A 368 -67.45 39.35 24.74
C LEU A 368 -67.50 37.84 24.55
N ASP A 369 -68.69 37.22 24.48
CA ASP A 369 -68.86 35.80 24.19
C ASP A 369 -68.34 35.46 22.79
N GLU A 370 -68.66 36.26 21.77
CA GLU A 370 -68.14 36.10 20.40
C GLU A 370 -66.60 36.18 20.39
N ARG A 371 -66.03 37.14 21.12
CA ARG A 371 -64.57 37.30 21.26
C ARG A 371 -63.91 36.19 22.08
N GLU A 372 -64.60 35.62 23.07
CA GLU A 372 -64.12 34.46 23.84
C GLU A 372 -64.11 33.21 22.96
N ASN A 373 -65.13 33.00 22.13
CA ASN A 373 -65.15 31.93 21.13
C ASN A 373 -64.06 32.12 20.05
N GLU A 374 -63.82 33.35 19.56
CA GLU A 374 -62.70 33.64 18.65
C GLU A 374 -61.34 33.33 19.29
N LEU A 375 -61.15 33.70 20.57
CA LEU A 375 -59.94 33.39 21.34
C LEU A 375 -59.78 31.88 21.54
N GLU A 376 -60.84 31.16 21.93
CA GLU A 376 -60.79 29.72 22.13
C GLU A 376 -60.49 28.98 20.82
N GLN A 377 -61.08 29.43 19.71
CA GLN A 377 -60.76 28.90 18.38
C GLN A 377 -59.29 29.18 18.00
N ALA A 378 -58.79 30.40 18.22
CA ALA A 378 -57.38 30.73 17.97
C ALA A 378 -56.42 29.90 18.85
N TYR A 379 -56.79 29.59 20.10
CA TYR A 379 -56.04 28.68 20.96
C TYR A 379 -56.05 27.24 20.44
N ARG A 380 -57.19 26.73 19.96
CA ARG A 380 -57.28 25.39 19.34
C ARG A 380 -56.46 25.30 18.04
N GLU A 381 -56.53 26.32 17.18
CA GLU A 381 -55.72 26.39 15.95
C GLU A 381 -54.22 26.46 16.26
N LEU A 382 -53.82 27.20 17.30
CA LEU A 382 -52.42 27.24 17.76
C LEU A 382 -51.95 25.90 18.36
N GLN A 383 -52.82 25.23 19.13
CA GLN A 383 -52.57 23.89 19.67
C GLN A 383 -52.37 22.87 18.54
N GLU A 384 -53.25 22.87 17.53
CA GLU A 384 -53.16 21.98 16.36
C GLU A 384 -51.91 22.26 15.52
N GLN A 385 -51.54 23.53 15.33
CA GLN A 385 -50.26 23.89 14.68
C GLN A 385 -49.06 23.36 15.47
N MET A 386 -49.08 23.47 16.80
CA MET A 386 -48.00 22.96 17.66
C MET A 386 -47.88 21.44 17.59
N ASP A 387 -49.01 20.72 17.65
CA ASP A 387 -49.05 19.26 17.53
C ASP A 387 -48.57 18.78 16.14
N ASN A 388 -48.89 19.53 15.08
CA ASN A 388 -48.42 19.24 13.73
C ASN A 388 -46.91 19.51 13.57
N PHE A 389 -46.38 20.61 14.14
CA PHE A 389 -44.94 20.86 14.18
C PHE A 389 -44.17 19.81 15.00
N ASN A 390 -44.73 19.34 16.12
CA ASN A 390 -44.12 18.29 16.92
C ASN A 390 -44.03 16.96 16.14
N LYS A 391 -45.09 16.57 15.42
CA LYS A 391 -45.06 15.39 14.53
C LYS A 391 -44.07 15.55 13.38
N GLU A 392 -44.03 16.72 12.74
CA GLU A 392 -43.05 17.00 11.67
C GLU A 392 -41.60 16.94 12.18
N LEU A 393 -41.35 17.37 13.42
CA LEU A 393 -40.04 17.23 14.07
C LEU A 393 -39.70 15.77 14.36
N GLU A 394 -40.63 14.99 14.90
CA GLU A 394 -40.45 13.55 15.17
C GLU A 394 -40.18 12.76 13.88
N GLU A 395 -40.95 13.00 12.81
CA GLU A 395 -40.71 12.42 11.49
C GLU A 395 -39.32 12.80 10.92
N ARG A 396 -38.89 14.06 11.10
CA ARG A 396 -37.56 14.52 10.66
C ARG A 396 -36.44 13.90 11.49
N GLU A 397 -36.62 13.72 12.80
CA GLU A 397 -35.65 13.08 13.70
C GLU A 397 -35.44 11.61 13.30
N ILE A 398 -36.52 10.86 13.04
CA ILE A 398 -36.46 9.49 12.52
C ILE A 398 -35.69 9.43 11.19
N ILE A 399 -35.99 10.33 10.24
CA ILE A 399 -35.30 10.38 8.93
C ILE A 399 -33.81 10.72 9.08
N ILE A 400 -33.44 11.53 10.07
CA ILE A 400 -32.03 11.84 10.37
C ILE A 400 -31.35 10.63 10.99
N GLU A 401 -31.95 9.99 12.00
CA GLU A 401 -31.41 8.78 12.64
C GLU A 401 -31.23 7.62 11.63
N GLU A 402 -32.18 7.41 10.72
CA GLU A 402 -32.05 6.43 9.64
C GLU A 402 -30.86 6.73 8.71
N LYS A 403 -30.64 8.00 8.36
CA LYS A 403 -29.51 8.44 7.52
C LYS A 403 -28.18 8.32 8.24
N GLU A 404 -28.09 8.69 9.52
CA GLU A 404 -26.88 8.52 10.33
C GLU A 404 -26.53 7.03 10.48
N ASN A 405 -27.53 6.18 10.72
CA ASN A 405 -27.36 4.73 10.75
C ASN A 405 -26.90 4.16 9.40
N TYR A 406 -27.45 4.64 8.29
CA TYR A 406 -27.01 4.25 6.94
C TYR A 406 -25.55 4.68 6.68
N LEU A 407 -25.20 5.93 6.97
CA LEU A 407 -23.84 6.45 6.83
C LEU A 407 -22.85 5.67 7.70
N SER A 408 -23.17 5.39 8.97
CA SER A 408 -22.32 4.60 9.86
C SER A 408 -22.07 3.18 9.35
N ARG A 409 -23.04 2.55 8.67
CA ARG A 409 -22.83 1.25 7.99
C ARG A 409 -21.92 1.41 6.77
N ALA A 410 -22.18 2.41 5.92
CA ALA A 410 -21.36 2.68 4.74
C ALA A 410 -19.89 2.99 5.08
N GLU A 411 -19.64 3.74 6.16
CA GLU A 411 -18.30 4.01 6.68
C GLU A 411 -17.58 2.74 7.15
N LYS A 412 -18.28 1.83 7.86
CA LYS A 412 -17.73 0.53 8.29
C LYS A 412 -17.39 -0.34 7.09
N ASP A 413 -18.27 -0.43 6.10
CA ASP A 413 -18.05 -1.19 4.87
C ASP A 413 -16.88 -0.62 4.04
N LEU A 414 -16.74 0.71 3.98
CA LEU A 414 -15.60 1.38 3.35
C LEU A 414 -14.30 1.10 4.13
N GLY A 415 -14.33 1.09 5.47
CA GLY A 415 -13.18 0.72 6.30
C GLY A 415 -12.70 -0.72 6.01
N ILE A 416 -13.62 -1.69 5.97
CA ILE A 416 -13.32 -3.09 5.63
C ILE A 416 -12.72 -3.20 4.22
N LYS A 417 -13.28 -2.49 3.23
CA LYS A 417 -12.75 -2.44 1.85
C LYS A 417 -11.34 -1.84 1.80
N LEU A 418 -11.09 -0.76 2.54
CA LEU A 418 -9.79 -0.08 2.59
C LEU A 418 -8.71 -0.99 3.23
N ASP A 419 -9.03 -1.68 4.31
CA ASP A 419 -8.11 -2.65 4.92
C ASP A 419 -7.88 -3.89 4.04
N SER A 420 -8.85 -4.30 3.21
CA SER A 420 -8.62 -5.34 2.21
C SER A 420 -7.69 -4.89 1.08
N LEU A 421 -7.82 -3.63 0.63
CA LEU A 421 -6.93 -3.03 -0.35
C LEU A 421 -5.49 -2.89 0.18
N ARG A 422 -5.30 -2.50 1.44
CA ARG A 422 -3.97 -2.46 2.09
C ARG A 422 -3.29 -3.83 2.12
N LYS A 423 -4.05 -4.91 2.37
CA LYS A 423 -3.52 -6.29 2.34
C LYS A 423 -3.11 -6.70 0.94
N LEU A 424 -3.91 -6.35 -0.08
CA LEU A 424 -3.58 -6.58 -1.49
C LEU A 424 -2.36 -5.77 -1.93
N GLU A 425 -2.23 -4.51 -1.50
CA GLU A 425 -1.06 -3.66 -1.76
C GLU A 425 0.20 -4.27 -1.14
N SER A 426 0.15 -4.71 0.11
CA SER A 426 1.26 -5.41 0.77
C SER A 426 1.68 -6.67 0.00
N ALA A 427 0.73 -7.54 -0.35
CA ALA A 427 0.99 -8.76 -1.11
C ALA A 427 1.56 -8.48 -2.51
N LEU A 428 1.11 -7.41 -3.18
CA LEU A 428 1.63 -6.98 -4.47
C LEU A 428 3.07 -6.44 -4.34
N THR A 429 3.38 -5.70 -3.28
CA THR A 429 4.76 -5.24 -3.03
C THR A 429 5.72 -6.37 -2.71
N GLU A 430 5.27 -7.38 -1.98
CA GLU A 430 6.04 -8.60 -1.66
C GLU A 430 6.26 -9.46 -2.92
N SER A 431 5.21 -9.73 -3.70
CA SER A 431 5.32 -10.45 -4.97
C SER A 431 6.24 -9.73 -5.97
N LYS A 432 6.21 -8.39 -6.01
CA LYS A 432 7.13 -7.59 -6.82
C LYS A 432 8.59 -7.72 -6.35
N LEU A 433 8.83 -7.77 -5.04
CA LEU A 433 10.16 -8.00 -4.48
C LEU A 433 10.70 -9.38 -4.90
N GLN A 434 9.89 -10.43 -4.74
CA GLN A 434 10.23 -11.81 -5.13
C GLN A 434 10.51 -11.94 -6.63
N LEU A 435 9.73 -11.27 -7.48
CA LEU A 435 9.97 -11.24 -8.93
C LEU A 435 11.27 -10.53 -9.31
N GLU A 436 11.63 -9.45 -8.60
CA GLU A 436 12.92 -8.79 -8.84
C GLU A 436 14.08 -9.66 -8.33
N GLU A 437 13.93 -10.33 -7.18
CA GLU A 437 14.92 -11.29 -6.64
C GLU A 437 15.19 -12.47 -7.59
N ILE A 438 14.15 -13.09 -8.15
CA ILE A 438 14.28 -14.14 -9.18
C ILE A 438 15.03 -13.59 -10.41
N ARG A 439 14.72 -12.35 -10.80
CA ARG A 439 15.29 -11.69 -11.98
C ARG A 439 16.75 -11.29 -11.78
N THR A 440 17.16 -10.84 -10.60
CA THR A 440 18.52 -10.35 -10.33
C THR A 440 19.44 -11.40 -9.73
N SER A 441 18.93 -12.48 -9.13
CA SER A 441 19.76 -13.59 -8.61
C SER A 441 19.62 -14.86 -9.44
N THR A 442 18.42 -15.42 -9.54
CA THR A 442 18.20 -16.77 -10.08
C THR A 442 18.43 -16.85 -11.59
N PHE A 443 17.99 -15.87 -12.38
CA PHE A 443 18.23 -15.90 -13.84
C PHE A 443 19.72 -15.76 -14.20
N PRO A 444 20.50 -14.80 -13.67
CA PRO A 444 21.94 -14.77 -13.92
C PRO A 444 22.67 -16.05 -13.51
N GLU A 445 22.32 -16.64 -12.37
CA GLU A 445 22.93 -17.90 -11.91
C GLU A 445 22.61 -19.07 -12.87
N LEU A 446 21.37 -19.16 -13.38
CA LEU A 446 20.99 -20.14 -14.40
C LEU A 446 21.67 -19.89 -15.76
N GLU A 447 21.88 -18.62 -16.14
CA GLU A 447 22.63 -18.26 -17.35
C GLU A 447 24.11 -18.64 -17.24
N ASP A 448 24.74 -18.40 -16.09
CA ASP A 448 26.13 -18.81 -15.80
C ASP A 448 26.27 -20.35 -15.77
N GLN A 449 25.33 -21.06 -15.13
CA GLN A 449 25.29 -22.53 -15.15
C GLN A 449 25.11 -23.07 -16.57
N SER A 450 24.22 -22.47 -17.37
CA SER A 450 24.04 -22.81 -18.78
C SER A 450 25.34 -22.60 -19.57
N ALA A 451 26.03 -21.47 -19.37
CA ALA A 451 27.31 -21.18 -20.04
C ALA A 451 28.41 -22.18 -19.62
N MET A 452 28.42 -22.61 -18.35
CA MET A 452 29.34 -23.64 -17.85
C MET A 452 29.08 -25.00 -18.52
N MET A 453 27.82 -25.44 -18.62
CA MET A 453 27.46 -26.66 -19.36
C MET A 453 27.85 -26.58 -20.83
N ASP A 454 27.64 -25.43 -21.46
CA ASP A 454 28.01 -25.16 -22.86
C ASP A 454 29.53 -25.24 -23.08
N SER A 455 30.32 -24.84 -22.08
CA SER A 455 31.79 -24.99 -22.08
C SER A 455 32.19 -26.46 -21.91
N LEU A 456 31.58 -27.17 -20.95
CA LEU A 456 31.83 -28.59 -20.70
C LEU A 456 31.51 -29.45 -21.93
N ALA A 457 30.41 -29.18 -22.61
CA ALA A 457 30.02 -29.86 -23.85
C ALA A 457 31.03 -29.65 -24.99
N LYS A 458 31.61 -28.45 -25.10
CA LYS A 458 32.69 -28.15 -26.07
C LYS A 458 33.97 -28.89 -25.72
N GLU A 459 34.35 -28.95 -24.44
CA GLU A 459 35.52 -29.70 -23.98
C GLU A 459 35.37 -31.22 -24.20
N LEU A 460 34.22 -31.79 -23.84
CA LEU A 460 33.90 -33.20 -24.11
C LEU A 460 33.94 -33.53 -25.62
N THR A 461 33.46 -32.61 -26.46
CA THR A 461 33.54 -32.75 -27.93
C THR A 461 34.99 -32.73 -28.42
N LEU A 462 35.84 -31.84 -27.88
CA LEU A 462 37.27 -31.84 -28.18
C LEU A 462 37.96 -33.14 -27.73
N LYS A 463 37.69 -33.61 -26.51
CA LYS A 463 38.24 -34.87 -25.97
C LYS A 463 37.81 -36.09 -26.78
N ARG A 464 36.55 -36.13 -27.24
CA ARG A 464 36.07 -37.15 -28.19
C ARG A 464 36.89 -37.14 -29.48
N ASN A 465 37.10 -35.96 -30.08
CA ASN A 465 37.87 -35.83 -31.33
C ASN A 465 39.35 -36.23 -31.14
N GLU A 466 39.96 -35.89 -30.00
CA GLU A 466 41.31 -36.33 -29.63
C GLU A 466 41.39 -37.87 -29.55
N LEU A 467 40.44 -38.51 -28.85
CA LEU A 467 40.36 -39.97 -28.75
C LEU A 467 40.17 -40.63 -30.12
N GLU A 468 39.32 -40.08 -30.98
CA GLU A 468 39.08 -40.58 -32.34
C GLU A 468 40.36 -40.52 -33.21
N ILE A 469 41.14 -39.44 -33.10
CA ILE A 469 42.48 -39.34 -33.72
C ILE A 469 43.44 -40.38 -33.14
N THR A 470 43.38 -40.65 -31.84
CA THR A 470 44.25 -41.64 -31.18
C THR A 470 43.92 -43.06 -31.60
N ILE A 471 42.63 -43.39 -31.72
CA ILE A 471 42.13 -44.66 -32.28
C ILE A 471 42.59 -44.83 -33.74
N LEU A 472 42.50 -43.79 -34.57
CA LEU A 472 43.00 -43.82 -35.95
C LEU A 472 44.52 -44.03 -36.04
N LYS A 473 45.30 -43.54 -35.07
CA LYS A 473 46.75 -43.83 -34.98
C LYS A 473 46.99 -45.28 -34.58
N LEU A 474 46.35 -45.75 -33.51
CA LEU A 474 46.45 -47.14 -33.04
C LEU A 474 46.08 -48.15 -34.13
N ASN A 475 45.02 -47.90 -34.90
CA ASN A 475 44.64 -48.76 -36.03
C ASN A 475 45.72 -48.83 -37.12
N LYS A 476 46.41 -47.72 -37.42
CA LYS A 476 47.57 -47.72 -38.34
C LYS A 476 48.77 -48.48 -37.77
N GLU A 477 49.03 -48.35 -36.47
CA GLU A 477 50.06 -49.12 -35.76
C GLU A 477 49.76 -50.62 -35.83
N ILE A 478 48.51 -51.03 -35.57
CA ILE A 478 48.03 -52.41 -35.66
C ILE A 478 48.18 -52.95 -37.09
N GLU A 479 47.78 -52.19 -38.11
CA GLU A 479 48.01 -52.57 -39.52
C GLU A 479 49.51 -52.73 -39.83
N PHE A 480 50.37 -51.83 -39.33
CA PHE A 480 51.80 -51.91 -39.54
C PHE A 480 52.40 -53.17 -38.88
N VAL A 481 52.03 -53.45 -37.63
CA VAL A 481 52.44 -54.66 -36.90
C VAL A 481 51.93 -55.91 -37.58
N GLN A 482 50.68 -55.94 -38.07
CA GLN A 482 50.14 -57.06 -38.85
C GLN A 482 50.95 -57.30 -40.12
N ARG A 483 51.26 -56.25 -40.90
CA ARG A 483 52.12 -56.36 -42.10
C ARG A 483 53.54 -56.85 -41.75
N HIS A 484 54.10 -56.41 -40.62
CA HIS A 484 55.40 -56.89 -40.15
C HIS A 484 55.36 -58.35 -39.70
N LYS A 485 54.30 -58.77 -39.01
CA LYS A 485 54.05 -60.16 -38.64
C LYS A 485 53.93 -61.05 -39.88
N SER A 486 53.12 -60.67 -40.86
CA SER A 486 53.00 -61.43 -42.12
C SER A 486 54.34 -61.56 -42.86
N LYS A 487 55.20 -60.54 -42.82
CA LYS A 487 56.59 -60.67 -43.30
C LYS A 487 57.40 -61.66 -42.48
N LEU A 488 57.36 -61.57 -41.15
CA LEU A 488 58.10 -62.46 -40.26
C LEU A 488 57.67 -63.92 -40.46
N ASP A 489 56.36 -64.18 -40.46
CA ASP A 489 55.76 -65.49 -40.70
C ASP A 489 56.19 -66.04 -42.08
N SER A 490 56.29 -65.19 -43.11
CA SER A 490 56.83 -65.60 -44.43
C SER A 490 58.34 -65.89 -44.42
N MET A 491 59.13 -65.29 -43.52
CA MET A 491 60.55 -65.60 -43.35
C MET A 491 60.74 -66.91 -42.57
N TYR A 492 59.94 -67.15 -41.54
CA TYR A 492 59.95 -68.42 -40.79
C TYR A 492 59.46 -69.60 -41.64
N ALA A 493 58.43 -69.41 -42.49
CA ALA A 493 58.00 -70.42 -43.47
C ALA A 493 59.09 -70.77 -44.51
N ASN A 494 60.04 -69.87 -44.77
CA ASN A 494 61.21 -70.12 -45.62
C ASN A 494 62.41 -70.69 -44.84
N ALA A 495 62.38 -70.70 -43.50
CA ALA A 495 63.48 -71.16 -42.65
C ALA A 495 63.34 -72.63 -42.19
N GLU A 496 62.22 -73.30 -42.47
CA GLU A 496 61.96 -74.69 -42.05
C GLU A 496 62.80 -75.75 -42.78
N TYR A 497 63.64 -75.35 -43.74
CA TYR A 497 64.57 -76.21 -44.47
C TYR A 497 66.06 -76.02 -44.09
N GLN A 498 66.40 -75.86 -42.81
CA GLN A 498 67.69 -76.34 -42.27
C GLN A 498 67.77 -76.39 -40.72
N LYS A 499 68.31 -77.51 -40.23
CA LYS A 499 68.85 -77.75 -38.87
C LYS A 499 70.28 -78.31 -39.08
N PRO A 500 71.22 -78.31 -38.11
CA PRO A 500 71.01 -78.20 -36.65
C PRO A 500 72.08 -77.40 -35.83
N ILE A 501 71.88 -77.34 -34.49
CA ILE A 501 72.86 -77.11 -33.39
C ILE A 501 73.58 -75.75 -33.30
N HIS A 502 73.26 -74.97 -32.25
CA HIS A 502 74.16 -74.82 -31.09
C HIS A 502 73.45 -74.28 -29.83
N GLU A 503 73.92 -74.68 -28.65
CA GLU A 503 73.48 -74.15 -27.35
C GLU A 503 73.98 -72.71 -27.12
N GLY A 504 73.18 -71.89 -26.43
CA GLY A 504 73.57 -70.53 -26.03
C GLY A 504 72.54 -69.84 -25.11
N PHE A 505 72.95 -69.57 -23.86
CA PHE A 505 72.21 -68.79 -22.86
C PHE A 505 71.77 -67.40 -23.36
N ILE A 506 70.51 -67.01 -23.11
CA ILE A 506 69.94 -65.62 -23.01
C ILE A 506 68.41 -65.75 -22.79
N THR A 507 67.65 -64.91 -22.07
CA THR A 507 67.79 -64.29 -20.73
C THR A 507 66.38 -64.21 -20.09
N PRO A 508 66.21 -64.22 -18.75
CA PRO A 508 64.89 -64.37 -18.11
C PRO A 508 64.10 -63.05 -17.92
N HIS A 509 64.16 -62.10 -18.87
CA HIS A 509 63.66 -60.74 -18.65
C HIS A 509 62.26 -60.41 -19.23
N SER A 510 61.65 -61.30 -20.02
CA SER A 510 60.32 -61.00 -20.60
C SER A 510 59.14 -61.28 -19.68
N SER A 511 59.31 -62.02 -18.58
CA SER A 511 58.18 -62.38 -17.69
C SER A 511 57.69 -61.17 -16.87
N GLU A 512 58.60 -60.46 -16.19
CA GLU A 512 58.23 -59.32 -15.34
C GLU A 512 57.67 -58.15 -16.15
N GLU A 513 58.17 -57.88 -17.36
CA GLU A 513 57.63 -56.83 -18.22
C GLU A 513 56.22 -57.15 -18.71
N ILE A 514 55.96 -58.41 -19.11
CA ILE A 514 54.62 -58.87 -19.52
C ILE A 514 53.64 -58.82 -18.33
N GLU A 515 54.10 -59.22 -17.14
CA GLU A 515 53.29 -59.22 -15.92
C GLU A 515 53.00 -57.79 -15.43
N ALA A 516 53.95 -56.87 -15.51
CA ALA A 516 53.76 -55.45 -15.25
C ALA A 516 52.81 -54.78 -16.25
N ILE A 517 52.93 -55.09 -17.54
CA ILE A 517 51.98 -54.62 -18.57
C ILE A 517 50.57 -55.16 -18.30
N SER A 518 50.45 -56.43 -17.90
CA SER A 518 49.15 -57.04 -17.56
C SER A 518 48.52 -56.37 -16.34
N GLN A 519 49.29 -56.08 -15.29
CA GLN A 519 48.83 -55.35 -14.11
C GLN A 519 48.44 -53.90 -14.42
N GLU A 520 49.19 -53.19 -15.29
CA GLU A 520 48.82 -51.85 -15.73
C GLU A 520 47.51 -51.87 -16.56
N LEU A 521 47.33 -52.90 -17.40
CA LEU A 521 46.11 -53.08 -18.19
C LEU A 521 44.91 -53.39 -17.30
N GLU A 522 45.04 -54.27 -16.30
CA GLU A 522 43.98 -54.54 -15.32
C GLU A 522 43.64 -53.29 -14.51
N LYS A 523 44.65 -52.51 -14.09
CA LYS A 523 44.42 -51.23 -13.39
C LYS A 523 43.64 -50.25 -14.25
N LYS A 524 44.02 -50.04 -15.52
CA LYS A 524 43.28 -49.18 -16.45
C LYS A 524 41.88 -49.69 -16.78
N MET A 525 41.70 -51.00 -16.87
CA MET A 525 40.38 -51.62 -17.01
C MET A 525 39.50 -51.42 -15.78
N HIS A 526 40.09 -51.35 -14.58
CA HIS A 526 39.36 -51.05 -13.35
C HIS A 526 39.00 -49.56 -13.26
N GLU A 527 39.94 -48.66 -13.54
CA GLU A 527 39.73 -47.20 -13.58
C GLU A 527 38.66 -46.80 -14.62
N LEU A 528 38.63 -47.45 -15.79
CA LEU A 528 37.57 -47.26 -16.79
C LEU A 528 36.20 -47.72 -16.27
N ARG A 529 36.15 -48.84 -15.52
CA ARG A 529 34.90 -49.37 -14.97
C ARG A 529 34.35 -48.48 -13.85
N GLU A 530 35.21 -47.96 -12.98
CA GLU A 530 34.83 -46.96 -11.97
C GLU A 530 34.27 -45.68 -12.62
N ARG A 531 34.91 -45.21 -13.70
CA ARG A 531 34.43 -44.04 -14.46
C ARG A 531 33.10 -44.31 -15.17
N GLU A 532 32.88 -45.52 -15.67
CA GLU A 532 31.60 -45.93 -16.29
C GLU A 532 30.48 -46.01 -15.25
N GLU A 533 30.75 -46.54 -14.05
CA GLU A 533 29.82 -46.51 -12.92
C GLU A 533 29.53 -45.09 -12.40
N GLU A 534 30.52 -44.19 -12.43
CA GLU A 534 30.36 -42.79 -12.03
C GLU A 534 29.47 -42.03 -13.03
N LEU A 535 29.71 -42.19 -14.34
CA LEU A 535 28.84 -41.65 -15.40
C LEU A 535 27.42 -42.22 -15.33
N SER A 536 27.26 -43.51 -15.00
CA SER A 536 25.94 -44.11 -14.83
C SER A 536 25.18 -43.50 -13.64
N ARG A 537 25.88 -43.26 -12.52
CA ARG A 537 25.32 -42.56 -11.34
C ARG A 537 24.98 -41.09 -11.62
N GLU A 538 25.76 -40.41 -12.45
CA GLU A 538 25.47 -39.04 -12.89
C GLU A 538 24.25 -39.00 -13.82
N HIS A 539 24.11 -39.97 -14.72
CA HIS A 539 22.95 -40.09 -15.60
C HIS A 539 21.65 -40.38 -14.81
N GLU A 540 21.69 -41.26 -13.81
CA GLU A 540 20.56 -41.52 -12.91
C GLU A 540 20.13 -40.24 -12.16
N LYS A 541 21.07 -39.44 -11.66
CA LYS A 541 20.77 -38.15 -11.01
C LYS A 541 20.11 -37.16 -11.97
N LEU A 542 20.63 -37.00 -13.18
CA LEU A 542 20.05 -36.12 -14.19
C LEU A 542 18.64 -36.58 -14.60
N GLN A 543 18.38 -37.89 -14.62
CA GLN A 543 17.05 -38.44 -14.88
C GLN A 543 16.08 -38.18 -13.71
N GLU A 544 16.54 -38.29 -12.46
CA GLU A 544 15.75 -37.95 -11.27
C GLU A 544 15.42 -36.44 -11.22
N GLU A 545 16.40 -35.58 -11.51
CA GLU A 545 16.25 -34.12 -11.57
C GLU A 545 15.30 -33.69 -12.69
N SER A 546 15.44 -34.25 -13.89
CA SER A 546 14.50 -34.04 -15.01
C SER A 546 13.07 -34.47 -14.66
N SER A 547 12.91 -35.54 -13.86
CA SER A 547 11.59 -35.98 -13.38
C SER A 547 10.99 -34.97 -12.39
N LYS A 548 11.78 -34.47 -11.42
CA LYS A 548 11.34 -33.43 -10.47
C LYS A 548 10.96 -32.13 -11.16
N LEU A 549 11.77 -31.64 -12.11
CA LEU A 549 11.45 -30.44 -12.89
C LEU A 549 10.16 -30.59 -13.71
N GLN A 550 9.85 -31.79 -14.19
CA GLN A 550 8.58 -32.05 -14.88
C GLN A 550 7.39 -32.09 -13.89
N GLU A 551 7.55 -32.65 -12.70
CA GLU A 551 6.52 -32.58 -11.64
C GLU A 551 6.25 -31.13 -11.18
N GLU A 552 7.29 -30.32 -10.95
CA GLU A 552 7.18 -28.90 -10.59
C GLU A 552 6.47 -28.09 -11.68
N LYS A 553 6.82 -28.32 -12.94
CA LYS A 553 6.15 -27.72 -14.11
C LYS A 553 4.66 -28.08 -14.17
N ASP A 554 4.30 -29.33 -13.90
CA ASP A 554 2.90 -29.76 -13.90
C ASP A 554 2.12 -29.16 -12.71
N GLN A 555 2.75 -29.00 -11.53
CA GLN A 555 2.19 -28.25 -10.40
C GLN A 555 1.99 -26.75 -10.71
N LEU A 556 2.93 -26.12 -11.40
CA LEU A 556 2.83 -24.74 -11.87
C LEU A 556 1.67 -24.57 -12.86
N ILE A 557 1.49 -25.52 -13.80
CA ILE A 557 0.36 -25.52 -14.74
C ILE A 557 -0.97 -25.63 -13.99
N GLN A 558 -1.10 -26.55 -13.03
CA GLN A 558 -2.31 -26.68 -12.20
C GLN A 558 -2.61 -25.40 -11.41
N THR A 559 -1.58 -24.77 -10.86
CA THR A 559 -1.70 -23.51 -10.10
C THR A 559 -2.15 -22.36 -11.01
N ALA A 560 -1.59 -22.25 -12.22
CA ALA A 560 -2.00 -21.27 -13.22
C ALA A 560 -3.45 -21.49 -13.69
N GLU A 561 -3.89 -22.73 -13.88
CA GLU A 561 -5.29 -23.04 -14.16
C GLU A 561 -6.24 -22.65 -13.02
N PHE A 562 -5.84 -22.89 -11.77
CA PHE A 562 -6.64 -22.51 -10.61
C PHE A 562 -6.79 -20.99 -10.51
N LEU A 563 -5.68 -20.25 -10.67
CA LEU A 563 -5.69 -18.79 -10.72
C LEU A 563 -6.57 -18.25 -11.86
N LYS A 564 -6.50 -18.85 -13.05
CA LYS A 564 -7.36 -18.50 -14.20
C LYS A 564 -8.84 -18.72 -13.90
N LYS A 565 -9.21 -19.84 -13.27
CA LYS A 565 -10.59 -20.14 -12.83
C LYS A 565 -11.06 -19.14 -11.75
N ALA A 566 -10.19 -18.77 -10.81
CA ALA A 566 -10.49 -17.78 -9.78
C ALA A 566 -10.70 -16.37 -10.38
N HIS A 567 -9.87 -15.95 -11.35
CA HIS A 567 -10.03 -14.67 -12.05
C HIS A 567 -11.37 -14.57 -12.77
N LEU A 568 -11.74 -15.60 -13.54
CA LEU A 568 -13.05 -15.68 -14.21
C LEU A 568 -14.22 -15.56 -13.23
N GLN A 569 -14.17 -16.25 -12.08
CA GLN A 569 -15.21 -16.11 -11.04
C GLN A 569 -15.30 -14.71 -10.42
N VAL A 570 -14.19 -13.97 -10.37
CA VAL A 570 -14.17 -12.57 -9.90
C VAL A 570 -14.74 -11.64 -10.97
N GLU A 571 -14.42 -11.86 -12.25
CA GLU A 571 -15.01 -11.11 -13.37
C GLU A 571 -16.52 -11.34 -13.51
N ASP A 572 -16.98 -12.58 -13.43
CA ASP A 572 -18.41 -12.92 -13.46
C ASP A 572 -19.18 -12.22 -12.32
N LYS A 573 -18.66 -12.27 -11.08
CA LYS A 573 -19.23 -11.56 -9.94
C LYS A 573 -19.23 -10.05 -10.12
N LYS A 574 -18.15 -9.49 -10.67
CA LYS A 574 -18.06 -8.05 -10.96
C LYS A 574 -19.10 -7.63 -12.00
N ALA A 575 -19.25 -8.38 -13.09
CA ALA A 575 -20.26 -8.14 -14.11
C ALA A 575 -21.69 -8.24 -13.54
N GLN A 576 -21.93 -9.20 -12.63
CA GLN A 576 -23.20 -9.29 -11.91
C GLN A 576 -23.47 -8.05 -11.04
N TYR A 577 -22.49 -7.61 -10.23
CA TYR A 577 -22.64 -6.40 -9.41
C TYR A 577 -22.84 -5.12 -10.25
N GLU A 578 -22.14 -4.98 -11.39
CA GLU A 578 -22.33 -3.85 -12.30
C GLU A 578 -23.74 -3.83 -12.89
N LYS A 579 -24.31 -5.00 -13.20
CA LYS A 579 -25.69 -5.15 -13.65
C LYS A 579 -26.70 -4.81 -12.55
N GLU A 580 -26.53 -5.36 -11.35
CA GLU A 580 -27.40 -5.09 -10.19
C GLU A 580 -27.42 -3.59 -9.84
N HIS A 581 -26.25 -2.94 -9.83
CA HIS A 581 -26.11 -1.50 -9.61
C HIS A 581 -26.77 -0.65 -10.71
N LEU A 582 -26.73 -1.10 -11.97
CA LEU A 582 -27.46 -0.44 -13.07
C LEU A 582 -28.98 -0.55 -12.88
N GLU A 583 -29.49 -1.72 -12.51
CA GLU A 583 -30.91 -1.94 -12.21
C GLU A 583 -31.39 -1.11 -11.00
N GLU A 584 -30.56 -0.97 -9.95
CA GLU A 584 -30.86 -0.09 -8.81
C GLU A 584 -30.87 1.39 -9.19
N LYS A 585 -29.92 1.83 -10.00
CA LYS A 585 -29.87 3.21 -10.53
C LYS A 585 -31.12 3.54 -11.35
N ASP A 586 -31.62 2.61 -12.16
CA ASP A 586 -32.86 2.81 -12.93
C ASP A 586 -34.12 2.75 -12.03
N LYS A 587 -34.14 1.92 -10.98
CA LYS A 587 -35.20 1.94 -9.95
C LYS A 587 -35.24 3.30 -9.22
N LEU A 588 -34.09 3.83 -8.81
CA LEU A 588 -33.96 5.15 -8.18
C LEU A 588 -34.42 6.26 -9.12
N LYS A 589 -34.02 6.21 -10.40
CA LYS A 589 -34.47 7.17 -11.43
C LYS A 589 -35.99 7.11 -11.64
N ALA A 590 -36.59 5.92 -11.62
CA ALA A 590 -38.03 5.74 -11.71
C ALA A 590 -38.77 6.27 -10.47
N GLN A 591 -38.21 6.09 -9.26
CA GLN A 591 -38.75 6.68 -8.03
C GLN A 591 -38.65 8.21 -8.04
N PHE A 592 -37.51 8.77 -8.47
CA PHE A 592 -37.33 10.21 -8.62
C PHE A 592 -38.36 10.83 -9.58
N MET A 593 -38.56 10.22 -10.76
CA MET A 593 -39.60 10.64 -11.72
C MET A 593 -41.02 10.54 -11.14
N LYS A 594 -41.31 9.58 -10.27
CA LYS A 594 -42.61 9.51 -9.55
C LYS A 594 -42.76 10.67 -8.56
N ILE A 595 -41.73 10.96 -7.78
CA ILE A 595 -41.73 12.07 -6.81
C ILE A 595 -41.87 13.41 -7.54
N GLU A 596 -41.11 13.65 -8.61
CA GLU A 596 -41.17 14.89 -9.40
C GLU A 596 -42.57 15.12 -10.00
N ASN A 597 -43.19 14.08 -10.56
CA ASN A 597 -44.57 14.14 -11.06
C ASN A 597 -45.59 14.36 -9.91
N GLY A 598 -45.36 13.75 -8.74
CA GLY A 598 -46.16 13.97 -7.54
C GLY A 598 -46.10 15.42 -7.05
N MET A 599 -44.89 16.01 -6.99
CA MET A 599 -44.69 17.43 -6.66
C MET A 599 -45.38 18.35 -7.67
N ARG A 600 -45.25 18.06 -8.98
CA ARG A 600 -45.92 18.84 -10.03
C ARG A 600 -47.45 18.79 -9.91
N LEU A 601 -48.00 17.64 -9.54
CA LEU A 601 -49.44 17.48 -9.25
C LEU A 601 -49.85 18.26 -7.99
N LEU A 602 -49.07 18.20 -6.92
CA LEU A 602 -49.31 18.96 -5.68
C LEU A 602 -49.29 20.46 -5.94
N MET A 603 -48.30 21.00 -6.66
CA MET A 603 -48.27 22.42 -7.05
C MET A 603 -49.49 22.84 -7.88
N THR A 604 -49.98 21.95 -8.76
CA THR A 604 -51.22 22.19 -9.52
C THR A 604 -52.44 22.24 -8.60
N LYS A 605 -52.53 21.33 -7.63
CA LYS A 605 -53.61 21.30 -6.63
C LYS A 605 -53.55 22.46 -5.65
N GLU A 606 -52.37 22.93 -5.29
CA GLU A 606 -52.19 24.13 -4.49
C GLU A 606 -52.69 25.37 -5.24
N ALA A 607 -52.36 25.51 -6.54
CA ALA A 607 -52.88 26.59 -7.36
C ALA A 607 -54.42 26.54 -7.52
N GLU A 608 -55.01 25.35 -7.66
CA GLU A 608 -56.46 25.16 -7.63
C GLU A 608 -57.07 25.59 -6.29
N LEU A 609 -56.47 25.19 -5.16
CA LEU A 609 -56.91 25.57 -3.81
C LEU A 609 -56.81 27.08 -3.56
N GLN A 610 -55.73 27.72 -3.99
CA GLN A 610 -55.58 29.19 -3.92
C GLN A 610 -56.67 29.89 -4.76
N SER A 611 -57.01 29.36 -5.95
CA SER A 611 -58.11 29.88 -6.77
C SER A 611 -59.48 29.70 -6.10
N LEU A 612 -59.72 28.57 -5.45
CA LEU A 612 -60.95 28.31 -4.70
C LEU A 612 -61.06 29.20 -3.46
N LYS A 613 -59.99 29.34 -2.68
CA LYS A 613 -59.92 30.24 -1.52
C LYS A 613 -60.28 31.67 -1.92
N LYS A 614 -59.68 32.19 -3.00
CA LYS A 614 -60.02 33.51 -3.54
C LYS A 614 -61.51 33.64 -3.90
N LYS A 615 -62.12 32.62 -4.53
CA LYS A 615 -63.56 32.62 -4.85
C LYS A 615 -64.45 32.56 -3.60
N VAL A 616 -63.99 31.95 -2.51
CA VAL A 616 -64.69 31.94 -1.22
C VAL A 616 -64.61 33.34 -0.59
N GLU A 617 -63.42 33.93 -0.52
CA GLU A 617 -63.20 35.32 -0.04
C GLU A 617 -64.06 36.34 -0.82
N GLU A 618 -64.11 36.22 -2.17
CA GLU A 618 -64.97 37.04 -3.03
C GLU A 618 -66.47 36.86 -2.71
N ARG A 619 -66.92 35.63 -2.43
CA ARG A 619 -68.32 35.35 -2.03
C ARG A 619 -68.65 35.85 -0.64
N GLU A 620 -67.74 35.69 0.32
CA GLU A 620 -67.89 36.19 1.69
C GLU A 620 -67.97 37.71 1.70
N GLY A 621 -67.13 38.39 0.90
CA GLY A 621 -67.23 39.83 0.66
C GLY A 621 -68.59 40.24 0.10
N MET A 622 -69.11 39.53 -0.91
CA MET A 622 -70.46 39.77 -1.43
C MET A 622 -71.58 39.51 -0.41
N LEU A 623 -71.44 38.52 0.47
CA LEU A 623 -72.41 38.26 1.54
C LEU A 623 -72.41 39.38 2.58
N LYS A 624 -71.23 39.83 3.05
CA LYS A 624 -71.09 40.97 3.97
C LYS A 624 -71.71 42.25 3.39
N VAL A 625 -71.56 42.49 2.08
CA VAL A 625 -72.24 43.60 1.38
C VAL A 625 -73.77 43.43 1.39
N LYS A 626 -74.29 42.23 1.08
CA LYS A 626 -75.73 41.96 1.11
C LYS A 626 -76.34 42.05 2.51
N GLU A 627 -75.65 41.59 3.54
CA GLU A 627 -76.06 41.73 4.94
C GLU A 627 -76.13 43.20 5.36
N ALA A 628 -75.12 43.99 4.98
CA ALA A 628 -75.13 45.44 5.20
C ALA A 628 -76.30 46.14 4.46
N GLU A 629 -76.65 45.72 3.25
CA GLU A 629 -77.83 46.22 2.54
C GLU A 629 -79.16 45.80 3.19
N LEU A 630 -79.30 44.53 3.61
CA LEU A 630 -80.48 44.04 4.31
C LEU A 630 -80.69 44.74 5.65
N ASN A 631 -79.62 44.96 6.42
CA ASN A 631 -79.68 45.70 7.67
C ASN A 631 -80.11 47.16 7.45
N LYS A 632 -79.58 47.84 6.41
CA LYS A 632 -80.06 49.18 6.01
C LYS A 632 -81.55 49.18 5.65
N ARG A 633 -82.02 48.21 4.88
CA ARG A 633 -83.45 48.08 4.51
C ARG A 633 -84.35 47.77 5.72
N SER A 634 -83.88 46.96 6.66
CA SER A 634 -84.57 46.67 7.92
C SER A 634 -84.76 47.95 8.75
N VAL A 635 -83.69 48.74 8.93
CA VAL A 635 -83.74 50.04 9.62
C VAL A 635 -84.70 51.01 8.91
N GLN A 636 -84.68 51.10 7.58
CA GLN A 636 -85.62 51.94 6.82
C GLN A 636 -87.08 51.47 6.93
N ASN A 637 -87.35 50.15 6.91
CA ASN A 637 -88.70 49.63 7.09
C ASN A 637 -89.24 49.86 8.51
N ASN A 638 -88.41 49.72 9.54
CA ASN A 638 -88.78 50.01 10.93
C ASN A 638 -89.03 51.50 11.18
N SER A 639 -88.31 52.39 10.47
CA SER A 639 -88.61 53.83 10.49
C SER A 639 -89.92 54.19 9.78
N ARG A 640 -90.35 53.41 8.78
CA ARG A 640 -91.66 53.56 8.13
C ARG A 640 -92.82 53.02 8.95
N THR A 641 -92.69 51.84 9.58
CA THR A 641 -93.78 51.27 10.40
C THR A 641 -94.05 52.09 11.66
N SER A 642 -93.00 52.64 12.30
CA SER A 642 -93.15 53.58 13.42
C SER A 642 -93.77 54.93 13.05
N SER A 643 -93.78 55.31 11.76
CA SER A 643 -94.52 56.48 11.26
C SER A 643 -96.00 56.21 10.95
N MET A 644 -96.40 54.93 10.82
CA MET A 644 -97.78 54.51 10.58
C MET A 644 -98.57 54.22 11.87
N SER A 645 -97.90 54.01 13.01
CA SER A 645 -98.56 53.77 14.31
C SER A 645 -98.86 55.05 15.11
N LYS A 646 -98.98 56.19 14.42
CA LYS A 646 -99.41 57.49 14.97
C LYS A 646 -100.48 58.12 14.07
N ASN A 647 -101.63 57.47 14.02
CA ASN A 647 -102.95 58.02 13.69
C ASN A 647 -104.00 57.18 14.43
#